data_AF-A0A0C9TFI1-F1
#
_entry.id   AF-A0A0C9TFI1-F1
#
_cell.length_a   1.000
_cell.length_b   1.000
_cell.length_c   1.000
_cell.angle_alpha   90.00
_cell.angle_beta   90.00
_cell.angle_gamma   90.00
#
_symmetry.space_group_name_H-M   'P 1'
#
loop_
_entity.id
_entity.type
_entity.pdbx_description
1 polymer ?
#
loop_
_entity_poly.entity_id
_entity_poly.type
_entity_poly.pdbx_seq_one_letter_code
_entity_poly.pdbx_strand_id
1 'polypeptide(L)'
;MAHNHGCGHYPALNYGPGTKWIKNLTQSWLSTFLGGHFEDVNLSSVLFTHKVDGPEFVDLQVWSTPGLTKPLFKEAMSQTFKPAKKGDSFGPSCITGGYGGDRRVEHIIPREAVHRGTYEVVIESSCNGMFGVPWNGDTIAPPDMNRYFKLVSADLVVPNQDVWQLMWDFNTLRELVDTLPGNTALQNKALVTVNAIMNAFKTGDLENIKQMREIAEEVFGKDWQAKGAAIYDEGPKKAQIVGISYCHIDTAWLWPYHVTQQKTARSWSTQVDLMERYPEHRFACSQAQQFKWLEEQYPPLFKRIQEKVASGQFHLIGGAWVENDGNMPSRETLVRQFVYGQRYFESRFGQRCETAWLPDSFGLTAAYPQLIRDAGMKYFFTQKLSWNNVNVFPHSTFNWVGIDGTQVICHMTPVETYTAQATVGDVNKGITNHKNLESNDTALLVFGNGDGGGGALPKMLENVLANTHRELPPVSMGSTVEQFFEDIERESKEGSTLPVWRGELYLEFHRGTYTSHGSIKKGNRKSEISLQDVERLASLATLFQPKGRSYVYLKATIDDCWEKVLLNQFHDVLPGSAIGMVYNDAEQLYSEVRKDCQALLEEAFGVLLSGSVSLLGDVPSSQPFDLVAVNTMPFPRRDVIKIPVSAVSQSLIPQPVQMSADGKHAYVLLQAQENEMIARLTVLSADYTPAS
;
A
#
# COMPACT_ATOMS: atom_id res chain seq x y z
N MET A 1 15.46 9.66 74.58
CA MET A 1 15.24 10.95 73.90
C MET A 1 16.61 11.51 73.56
N ALA A 2 16.90 12.04 72.38
CA ALA A 2 16.03 12.32 71.24
C ALA A 2 16.65 11.84 69.91
N HIS A 3 15.82 11.72 68.88
CA HIS A 3 16.27 11.53 67.49
C HIS A 3 17.13 12.70 67.03
N ASN A 4 18.01 12.48 66.05
CA ASN A 4 18.05 13.44 64.95
C ASN A 4 18.43 12.79 63.61
N HIS A 5 17.89 13.36 62.53
CA HIS A 5 17.80 12.74 61.22
C HIS A 5 19.10 12.87 60.43
N GLY A 6 19.52 11.78 59.77
CA GLY A 6 20.56 11.82 58.74
C GLY A 6 20.05 12.50 57.48
N CYS A 7 20.22 13.81 57.37
CA CYS A 7 19.95 14.58 56.16
C CYS A 7 21.27 15.08 55.59
N GLY A 8 21.68 14.56 54.42
CA GLY A 8 22.93 14.93 53.76
C GLY A 8 23.00 16.43 53.52
N HIS A 9 23.99 17.10 54.12
CA HIS A 9 24.14 18.56 54.02
C HIS A 9 24.90 18.96 52.76
N TYR A 10 24.53 20.13 52.23
CA TYR A 10 25.30 20.83 51.19
C TYR A 10 26.75 21.06 51.66
N PRO A 11 27.78 20.74 50.84
CA PRO A 11 29.16 20.78 51.28
C PRO A 11 29.62 22.22 51.57
N ALA A 12 30.22 22.43 52.75
CA ALA A 12 30.68 23.76 53.18
C ALA A 12 31.86 24.31 52.36
N LEU A 13 32.60 23.45 51.67
CA LEU A 13 33.78 23.78 50.86
C LEU A 13 33.71 23.00 49.55
N ASN A 14 33.85 23.71 48.41
CA ASN A 14 33.98 23.10 47.10
C ASN A 14 35.42 23.29 46.59
N TYR A 15 36.13 22.19 46.39
CA TYR A 15 37.52 22.17 45.91
C TYR A 15 37.65 21.92 44.40
N GLY A 16 36.53 21.69 43.69
CA GLY A 16 36.51 21.43 42.24
C GLY A 16 35.77 22.51 41.44
N PRO A 17 36.22 22.83 40.21
CA PRO A 17 35.42 23.64 39.29
C PRO A 17 34.18 22.86 38.85
N GLY A 18 33.01 23.51 38.86
CA GLY A 18 31.79 22.92 38.31
C GLY A 18 31.86 22.80 36.78
N THR A 19 31.53 21.63 36.23
CA THR A 19 31.53 21.40 34.78
C THR A 19 30.27 21.96 34.12
N LYS A 20 30.45 22.88 33.17
CA LYS A 20 29.38 23.29 32.25
C LYS A 20 29.55 22.56 30.92
N TRP A 21 28.60 21.67 30.60
CA TRP A 21 28.59 20.92 29.35
C TRP A 21 28.40 21.85 28.14
N ILE A 22 29.19 21.62 27.07
CA ILE A 22 29.05 22.31 25.79
C ILE A 22 28.11 21.47 24.92
N LYS A 23 26.83 21.88 24.83
CA LYS A 23 25.74 21.08 24.24
C LYS A 23 26.11 20.44 22.90
N ASN A 24 26.61 21.21 21.94
CA ASN A 24 26.95 20.71 20.61
C ASN A 24 28.04 19.62 20.63
N LEU A 25 29.00 19.68 21.57
CA LEU A 25 30.03 18.64 21.72
C LEU A 25 29.46 17.40 22.40
N THR A 26 28.64 17.57 23.44
CA THR A 26 27.97 16.44 24.11
C THR A 26 27.03 15.71 23.15
N GLN A 27 26.26 16.45 22.33
CA GLN A 27 25.39 15.90 21.28
C GLN A 27 26.19 15.14 20.21
N SER A 28 27.30 15.70 19.71
CA SER A 28 28.10 15.02 18.69
C SER A 28 28.71 13.70 19.19
N TRP A 29 29.06 13.61 20.49
CA TRP A 29 29.55 12.38 21.09
C TRP A 29 28.49 11.27 21.19
N LEU A 30 27.19 11.59 21.27
CA LEU A 30 26.14 10.55 21.32
C LEU A 30 26.13 9.66 20.08
N SER A 31 26.58 10.19 18.94
CA SER A 31 26.68 9.45 17.68
C SER A 31 27.72 8.31 17.70
N THR A 32 28.66 8.32 18.64
CA THR A 32 29.77 7.33 18.69
C THR A 32 29.49 6.11 19.56
N PHE A 33 28.35 6.07 20.25
CA PHE A 33 28.02 4.99 21.19
C PHE A 33 27.41 3.74 20.53
N LEU A 34 26.80 3.90 19.35
CA LEU A 34 26.05 2.85 18.65
C LEU A 34 26.73 2.49 17.31
N GLY A 35 27.87 1.79 17.39
CA GLY A 35 28.67 1.37 16.23
C GLY A 35 29.65 2.43 15.69
N GLY A 36 30.01 2.33 14.41
CA GLY A 36 30.97 3.24 13.75
C GLY A 36 32.43 2.93 14.10
N HIS A 37 33.30 3.95 14.13
CA HIS A 37 34.74 3.79 14.37
C HIS A 37 35.12 3.12 15.71
N PHE A 38 34.16 2.95 16.62
CA PHE A 38 34.34 2.32 17.93
C PHE A 38 33.45 1.08 18.11
N GLU A 39 32.97 0.47 17.03
CA GLU A 39 32.02 -0.66 17.09
C GLU A 39 32.52 -1.87 17.88
N ASP A 40 33.84 -2.08 17.92
CA ASP A 40 34.54 -3.13 18.69
C ASP A 40 34.55 -2.88 20.21
N VAL A 41 34.26 -1.64 20.66
CA VAL A 41 34.43 -1.21 22.07
C VAL A 41 33.27 -0.40 22.65
N ASN A 42 32.20 -0.15 21.87
CA ASN A 42 30.98 0.52 22.32
C ASN A 42 29.81 -0.49 22.44
N LEU A 43 28.56 -0.02 22.56
CA LEU A 43 27.42 -0.88 22.82
C LEU A 43 27.20 -1.97 21.75
N SER A 44 27.61 -1.74 20.49
CA SER A 44 27.45 -2.76 19.43
C SER A 44 28.29 -4.02 19.68
N SER A 45 29.42 -3.91 20.39
CA SER A 45 30.31 -5.03 20.70
C SER A 45 29.64 -6.15 21.54
N VAL A 46 28.58 -5.81 22.29
CA VAL A 46 27.92 -6.71 23.26
C VAL A 46 26.46 -7.04 22.92
N LEU A 47 25.99 -6.71 21.71
CA LEU A 47 24.64 -7.02 21.22
C LEU A 47 24.33 -8.53 21.13
N PHE A 48 25.36 -9.37 21.02
CA PHE A 48 25.22 -10.82 20.91
C PHE A 48 26.15 -11.50 21.91
N THR A 49 25.61 -12.42 22.73
CA THR A 49 26.44 -13.20 23.66
C THR A 49 27.21 -14.31 22.94
N HIS A 50 26.62 -14.84 21.86
CA HIS A 50 27.20 -15.87 21.01
C HIS A 50 26.82 -15.56 19.56
N LYS A 51 27.75 -15.83 18.65
CA LYS A 51 27.57 -15.71 17.21
C LYS A 51 28.44 -16.76 16.51
N VAL A 52 27.82 -17.61 15.69
CA VAL A 52 28.50 -18.66 14.92
C VAL A 52 27.94 -18.73 13.50
N ASP A 53 28.79 -19.10 12.55
CA ASP A 53 28.50 -19.08 11.11
C ASP A 53 29.19 -20.23 10.35
N GLY A 54 29.83 -21.15 11.09
CA GLY A 54 30.53 -22.31 10.55
C GLY A 54 29.58 -23.37 9.97
N PRO A 55 30.02 -24.17 8.99
CA PRO A 55 29.20 -25.23 8.37
C PRO A 55 28.77 -26.34 9.34
N GLU A 56 29.43 -26.45 10.50
CA GLU A 56 29.04 -27.33 11.60
C GLU A 56 27.82 -26.82 12.39
N PHE A 57 27.44 -25.56 12.23
CA PHE A 57 26.27 -24.93 12.85
C PHE A 57 25.18 -24.54 11.84
N VAL A 58 25.57 -24.18 10.61
CA VAL A 58 24.66 -23.70 9.57
C VAL A 58 24.97 -24.40 8.24
N ASP A 59 24.19 -25.44 7.92
CA ASP A 59 24.16 -26.00 6.56
C ASP A 59 23.28 -25.11 5.67
N LEU A 60 23.79 -24.75 4.49
CA LEU A 60 23.09 -23.92 3.52
C LEU A 60 23.02 -24.66 2.19
N GLN A 61 21.79 -24.79 1.68
CA GLN A 61 21.54 -25.38 0.37
C GLN A 61 20.65 -24.44 -0.45
N VAL A 62 20.91 -24.38 -1.75
CA VAL A 62 20.23 -23.49 -2.68
C VAL A 62 19.70 -24.28 -3.88
N TRP A 63 18.50 -23.93 -4.31
CA TRP A 63 17.99 -24.26 -5.62
C TRP A 63 17.62 -22.97 -6.33
N SER A 64 18.19 -22.74 -7.52
CA SER A 64 17.84 -21.59 -8.35
C SER A 64 16.70 -21.96 -9.28
N THR A 65 15.59 -21.23 -9.17
CA THR A 65 14.44 -21.38 -10.08
C THR A 65 14.86 -21.15 -11.55
N PRO A 66 14.39 -21.96 -12.51
CA PRO A 66 14.70 -21.75 -13.92
C PRO A 66 13.90 -20.58 -14.51
N GLY A 67 14.61 -19.65 -15.16
CA GLY A 67 14.04 -18.39 -15.65
C GLY A 67 13.60 -17.48 -14.49
N LEU A 68 12.80 -16.46 -14.80
CA LEU A 68 12.22 -15.57 -13.78
C LEU A 68 10.91 -16.14 -13.19
N THR A 69 10.77 -17.47 -13.17
CA THR A 69 9.54 -18.14 -12.74
C THR A 69 9.47 -18.23 -11.22
N LYS A 70 8.24 -18.17 -10.69
CA LYS A 70 7.96 -18.19 -9.25
C LYS A 70 7.14 -19.44 -8.89
N PRO A 71 7.81 -20.59 -8.68
CA PRO A 71 7.15 -21.85 -8.38
C PRO A 71 6.49 -21.80 -7.00
N LEU A 72 5.43 -22.58 -6.82
CA LEU A 72 4.81 -22.76 -5.51
C LEU A 72 5.75 -23.52 -4.58
N PHE A 73 5.62 -23.32 -3.26
CA PHE A 73 6.46 -23.97 -2.25
C PHE A 73 6.59 -25.49 -2.45
N LYS A 74 5.48 -26.17 -2.75
CA LYS A 74 5.44 -27.61 -3.02
C LYS A 74 6.27 -28.03 -4.24
N GLU A 75 6.32 -27.18 -5.27
CA GLU A 75 7.06 -27.43 -6.51
C GLU A 75 8.56 -27.15 -6.34
N ALA A 76 8.93 -26.17 -5.50
CA ALA A 76 10.30 -25.92 -5.10
C ALA A 76 10.86 -27.05 -4.22
N MET A 77 10.06 -27.59 -3.30
CA MET A 77 10.48 -28.70 -2.43
C MET A 77 10.61 -30.06 -3.14
N SER A 78 10.15 -30.20 -4.38
CA SER A 78 10.41 -31.40 -5.19
C SER A 78 11.71 -31.32 -6.01
N GLN A 79 12.53 -30.29 -5.81
CA GLN A 79 13.75 -30.03 -6.59
C GLN A 79 15.01 -30.46 -5.85
N THR A 80 16.11 -30.61 -6.59
CA THR A 80 17.43 -30.91 -6.01
C THR A 80 18.16 -29.63 -5.64
N PHE A 81 18.28 -29.37 -4.33
CA PHE A 81 19.11 -28.31 -3.77
C PHE A 81 20.61 -28.69 -3.84
N LYS A 82 21.48 -27.68 -3.89
CA LYS A 82 22.95 -27.83 -3.97
C LYS A 82 23.59 -27.07 -2.81
N PRO A 83 24.76 -27.50 -2.28
CA PRO A 83 25.46 -26.76 -1.24
C PRO A 83 25.74 -25.31 -1.63
N ALA A 84 25.56 -24.40 -0.67
CA ALA A 84 25.82 -22.97 -0.77
C ALA A 84 26.60 -22.49 0.46
N LYS A 85 27.15 -21.28 0.43
CA LYS A 85 27.87 -20.70 1.57
C LYS A 85 27.78 -19.17 1.62
N LYS A 86 28.07 -18.62 2.79
CA LYS A 86 28.29 -17.17 2.95
C LYS A 86 29.39 -16.71 1.99
N GLY A 87 29.13 -15.59 1.32
CA GLY A 87 30.02 -15.01 0.31
C GLY A 87 29.71 -15.40 -1.12
N ASP A 88 28.86 -16.41 -1.37
CA ASP A 88 28.37 -16.73 -2.71
C ASP A 88 27.48 -15.60 -3.27
N SER A 89 27.43 -15.52 -4.60
CA SER A 89 26.64 -14.53 -5.35
C SER A 89 25.47 -15.19 -6.08
N PHE A 90 24.27 -14.67 -5.87
CA PHE A 90 23.03 -15.17 -6.44
C PHE A 90 22.43 -14.18 -7.43
N GLY A 91 21.84 -14.70 -8.52
CA GLY A 91 21.26 -13.91 -9.59
C GLY A 91 21.44 -14.58 -10.97
N PRO A 92 21.06 -13.88 -12.05
CA PRO A 92 20.41 -12.57 -12.03
C PRO A 92 18.96 -12.67 -11.53
N SER A 93 18.54 -11.77 -10.63
CA SER A 93 17.16 -11.71 -10.06
C SER A 93 16.63 -12.99 -9.35
N CYS A 94 16.74 -13.08 -7.99
CA CYS A 94 15.90 -13.82 -6.98
C CYS A 94 16.35 -13.87 -5.43
N ILE A 95 16.59 -12.73 -4.69
CA ILE A 95 16.68 -12.40 -3.20
C ILE A 95 16.11 -11.00 -2.77
N THR A 96 15.07 -10.89 -1.93
CA THR A 96 14.40 -9.59 -1.61
C THR A 96 14.81 -8.99 -0.27
N GLY A 97 15.12 -7.69 -0.22
CA GLY A 97 15.32 -6.98 1.05
C GLY A 97 15.49 -5.45 0.91
N GLY A 98 15.24 -4.73 2.00
CA GLY A 98 15.55 -3.29 2.11
C GLY A 98 17.07 -3.02 2.14
N TYR A 99 17.44 -1.75 1.93
CA TYR A 99 18.79 -1.26 2.22
C TYR A 99 18.87 -0.75 3.67
N GLY A 100 20.08 -0.56 4.20
CA GLY A 100 20.28 0.09 5.51
C GLY A 100 19.53 -0.56 6.68
N GLY A 101 18.69 0.25 7.35
CA GLY A 101 17.91 -0.11 8.55
C GLY A 101 16.46 -0.53 8.29
N ASP A 102 16.07 -0.72 7.02
CA ASP A 102 14.69 -0.96 6.61
C ASP A 102 14.43 -2.42 6.20
N ARG A 103 15.46 -3.24 6.38
CA ARG A 103 15.47 -4.69 6.14
C ARG A 103 15.20 -5.44 7.44
N ARG A 104 14.28 -6.41 7.38
CA ARG A 104 14.28 -7.54 8.30
C ARG A 104 15.45 -8.46 7.93
N VAL A 105 16.38 -8.66 8.86
CA VAL A 105 17.55 -9.56 8.71
C VAL A 105 17.52 -10.73 9.69
N GLU A 106 16.44 -10.86 10.46
CA GLU A 106 16.31 -11.81 11.56
C GLU A 106 15.11 -12.76 11.37
N HIS A 107 15.32 -14.01 11.78
CA HIS A 107 14.29 -15.02 11.93
C HIS A 107 14.44 -15.66 13.31
N ILE A 108 13.38 -15.64 14.10
CA ILE A 108 13.40 -16.16 15.47
C ILE A 108 13.16 -17.68 15.40
N ILE A 109 14.15 -18.46 15.82
CA ILE A 109 14.02 -19.91 15.90
C ILE A 109 12.98 -20.26 16.99
N PRO A 110 11.92 -21.03 16.67
CA PRO A 110 10.91 -21.42 17.67
C PRO A 110 11.55 -22.15 18.86
N ARG A 111 11.12 -21.86 20.09
CA ARG A 111 11.70 -22.47 21.31
C ARG A 111 11.73 -24.00 21.27
N GLU A 112 10.71 -24.63 20.70
CA GLU A 112 10.69 -26.08 20.50
C GLU A 112 11.85 -26.59 19.64
N ALA A 113 12.21 -25.86 18.57
CA ALA A 113 13.34 -26.21 17.72
C ALA A 113 14.68 -25.99 18.44
N VAL A 114 14.79 -24.93 19.25
CA VAL A 114 15.94 -24.73 20.15
C VAL A 114 16.09 -25.91 21.11
N HIS A 115 15.00 -26.39 21.71
CA HIS A 115 15.01 -27.57 22.60
C HIS A 115 15.32 -28.90 21.87
N ARG A 116 14.93 -29.04 20.59
CA ARG A 116 15.32 -30.20 19.76
C ARG A 116 16.80 -30.16 19.35
N GLY A 117 17.45 -29.00 19.43
CA GLY A 117 18.84 -28.79 18.97
C GLY A 117 18.99 -28.73 17.44
N THR A 118 17.92 -28.92 16.68
CA THR A 118 17.91 -28.86 15.21
C THR A 118 16.72 -28.05 14.71
N TYR A 119 16.97 -27.25 13.67
CA TYR A 119 15.96 -26.44 13.00
C TYR A 119 16.22 -26.42 11.50
N GLU A 120 15.23 -26.83 10.72
CA GLU A 120 15.23 -26.77 9.27
C GLU A 120 14.19 -25.73 8.82
N VAL A 121 14.57 -24.84 7.91
CA VAL A 121 13.71 -23.81 7.36
C VAL A 121 14.11 -23.53 5.92
N VAL A 122 13.11 -23.20 5.09
CA VAL A 122 13.30 -22.89 3.67
C VAL A 122 13.02 -21.41 3.49
N ILE A 123 13.96 -20.69 2.86
CA ILE A 123 13.88 -19.23 2.66
C ILE A 123 13.61 -18.95 1.18
N GLU A 124 12.42 -18.44 0.88
CA GLU A 124 12.07 -17.91 -0.45
C GLU A 124 12.68 -16.50 -0.66
N SER A 125 13.08 -16.17 -1.89
CA SER A 125 13.87 -14.96 -2.19
C SER A 125 13.61 -14.40 -3.62
N SER A 126 13.64 -13.06 -3.85
CA SER A 126 13.38 -12.34 -5.15
C SER A 126 14.32 -11.12 -5.42
N CYS A 127 15.26 -11.07 -6.42
CA CYS A 127 16.43 -10.17 -6.36
C CYS A 127 16.06 -8.88 -7.01
N ASN A 128 15.44 -8.13 -6.15
CA ASN A 128 15.29 -6.73 -6.16
C ASN A 128 15.57 -6.29 -4.73
N GLY A 129 16.02 -5.05 -4.60
CA GLY A 129 15.78 -4.35 -3.34
C GLY A 129 14.27 -4.26 -3.10
N MET A 130 13.89 -3.67 -1.97
CA MET A 130 12.52 -3.22 -1.71
C MET A 130 11.92 -2.48 -2.94
N PHE A 131 12.75 -1.71 -3.65
CA PHE A 131 12.44 -0.87 -4.81
C PHE A 131 12.99 -1.39 -6.16
N GLY A 132 12.89 -2.69 -6.46
CA GLY A 132 13.33 -3.21 -7.76
C GLY A 132 14.86 -3.38 -7.90
N VAL A 133 15.37 -3.36 -9.13
CA VAL A 133 16.81 -3.46 -9.47
C VAL A 133 17.29 -2.24 -10.27
N PRO A 134 17.24 -1.02 -9.72
CA PRO A 134 17.59 0.19 -10.47
C PRO A 134 19.00 0.17 -11.05
N TRP A 135 19.13 0.61 -12.31
CA TRP A 135 20.42 0.88 -12.95
C TRP A 135 21.15 2.03 -12.24
N ASN A 136 22.45 1.87 -11.97
CA ASN A 136 23.30 2.85 -11.27
C ASN A 136 22.80 3.35 -9.88
N GLY A 137 21.76 2.74 -9.31
CA GLY A 137 21.24 3.08 -7.97
C GLY A 137 20.19 4.20 -7.92
N ASP A 138 19.85 4.84 -9.04
CA ASP A 138 18.70 5.74 -9.15
C ASP A 138 17.41 4.92 -9.18
N THR A 139 16.59 5.00 -8.14
CA THR A 139 15.46 4.07 -7.90
C THR A 139 14.44 4.01 -9.03
N ILE A 140 14.28 5.08 -9.82
CA ILE A 140 13.34 5.13 -10.95
C ILE A 140 13.98 4.77 -12.30
N ALA A 141 15.28 4.44 -12.34
CA ALA A 141 15.95 4.00 -13.55
C ALA A 141 15.47 2.60 -14.00
N PRO A 142 15.55 2.28 -15.31
CA PRO A 142 15.21 0.94 -15.81
C PRO A 142 15.95 -0.19 -15.07
N PRO A 143 15.34 -1.38 -14.97
CA PRO A 143 15.90 -2.48 -14.19
C PRO A 143 17.20 -3.06 -14.82
N ASP A 144 18.25 -3.19 -14.01
CA ASP A 144 19.45 -3.97 -14.32
C ASP A 144 19.17 -5.46 -14.18
N MET A 145 18.84 -6.09 -15.31
CA MET A 145 18.59 -7.53 -15.42
C MET A 145 19.85 -8.39 -15.25
N ASN A 146 21.04 -7.81 -15.03
CA ASN A 146 22.30 -8.53 -14.79
C ASN A 146 22.81 -8.34 -13.35
N ARG A 147 21.98 -7.84 -12.44
CA ARG A 147 22.37 -7.58 -11.04
C ARG A 147 22.47 -8.86 -10.22
N TYR A 148 23.63 -9.06 -9.60
CA TYR A 148 23.91 -10.15 -8.65
C TYR A 148 23.99 -9.64 -7.21
N PHE A 149 23.63 -10.50 -6.27
CA PHE A 149 23.52 -10.19 -4.85
C PHE A 149 24.36 -11.18 -4.04
N LYS A 150 25.24 -10.66 -3.18
CA LYS A 150 26.13 -11.47 -2.35
C LYS A 150 25.44 -11.82 -1.03
N LEU A 151 25.52 -13.08 -0.60
CA LEU A 151 25.12 -13.47 0.76
C LEU A 151 26.17 -12.98 1.77
N VAL A 152 25.81 -11.93 2.54
CA VAL A 152 26.73 -11.26 3.47
C VAL A 152 26.69 -11.83 4.89
N SER A 153 25.56 -12.40 5.32
CA SER A 153 25.38 -12.98 6.66
C SER A 153 24.41 -14.16 6.58
N ALA A 154 24.69 -15.20 7.35
CA ALA A 154 23.86 -16.37 7.57
C ALA A 154 24.20 -16.91 8.96
N ASP A 155 24.21 -16.01 9.94
CA ASP A 155 24.87 -16.23 11.22
C ASP A 155 23.83 -16.64 12.28
N LEU A 156 24.08 -17.73 13.01
CA LEU A 156 23.29 -18.14 14.17
C LEU A 156 23.75 -17.33 15.39
N VAL A 157 22.83 -16.59 16.00
CA VAL A 157 23.13 -15.62 17.06
C VAL A 157 22.27 -15.83 18.31
N VAL A 158 22.84 -15.52 19.47
CA VAL A 158 22.12 -15.42 20.75
C VAL A 158 22.11 -13.93 21.18
N PRO A 159 21.06 -13.16 20.81
CA PRO A 159 21.00 -11.73 21.08
C PRO A 159 20.85 -11.44 22.57
N ASN A 160 21.62 -10.46 23.07
CA ASN A 160 21.54 -10.01 24.45
C ASN A 160 20.39 -8.99 24.59
N GLN A 161 19.19 -9.47 24.93
CA GLN A 161 17.96 -8.65 24.87
C GLN A 161 18.04 -7.36 25.69
N ASP A 162 18.67 -7.38 26.88
CA ASP A 162 18.86 -6.19 27.71
C ASP A 162 19.71 -5.11 27.01
N VAL A 163 20.72 -5.52 26.23
CA VAL A 163 21.56 -4.59 25.44
C VAL A 163 20.79 -4.05 24.24
N TRP A 164 19.99 -4.89 23.56
CA TRP A 164 19.13 -4.45 22.46
C TRP A 164 18.09 -3.43 22.91
N GLN A 165 17.48 -3.64 24.07
CA GLN A 165 16.53 -2.72 24.67
C GLN A 165 17.22 -1.41 25.09
N LEU A 166 18.37 -1.49 25.77
CA LEU A 166 19.18 -0.30 26.06
C LEU A 166 19.60 0.47 24.78
N MET A 167 19.84 -0.21 23.67
CA MET A 167 20.12 0.44 22.39
C MET A 167 18.91 1.19 21.85
N TRP A 168 17.69 0.65 21.99
CA TRP A 168 16.46 1.37 21.64
C TRP A 168 16.24 2.55 22.58
N ASP A 169 16.28 2.32 23.91
CA ASP A 169 16.22 3.34 24.95
C ASP A 169 17.17 4.52 24.65
N PHE A 170 18.42 4.23 24.27
CA PHE A 170 19.43 5.22 23.90
C PHE A 170 19.11 5.97 22.60
N ASN A 171 18.61 5.28 21.56
CA ASN A 171 18.20 5.93 20.32
C ASN A 171 17.06 6.91 20.59
N THR A 172 16.04 6.52 21.35
CA THR A 172 14.90 7.39 21.67
C THR A 172 15.31 8.59 22.52
N LEU A 173 16.24 8.41 23.48
CA LEU A 173 16.86 9.50 24.23
C LEU A 173 17.63 10.47 23.32
N ARG A 174 18.36 9.96 22.32
CA ARG A 174 19.02 10.82 21.31
C ARG A 174 18.00 11.56 20.46
N GLU A 175 16.95 10.90 19.99
CA GLU A 175 15.88 11.54 19.21
C GLU A 175 15.15 12.62 20.01
N LEU A 176 14.93 12.44 21.32
CA LEU A 176 14.43 13.49 22.23
C LEU A 176 15.38 14.70 22.28
N VAL A 177 16.69 14.46 22.35
CA VAL A 177 17.74 15.50 22.40
C VAL A 177 17.82 16.30 21.10
N ASP A 178 17.62 15.63 19.96
CA ASP A 178 17.75 16.21 18.62
C ASP A 178 16.44 16.85 18.11
N THR A 179 15.28 16.33 18.53
CA THR A 179 13.94 16.81 18.11
C THR A 179 13.49 18.03 18.91
N LEU A 180 13.67 17.99 20.24
CA LEU A 180 13.10 19.01 21.11
C LEU A 180 13.93 20.30 21.07
N PRO A 181 13.30 21.49 21.24
CA PRO A 181 14.05 22.74 21.33
C PRO A 181 15.11 22.67 22.43
N GLY A 182 16.33 23.11 22.10
CA GLY A 182 17.55 22.89 22.89
C GLY A 182 17.62 23.53 24.29
N ASN A 183 16.49 23.89 24.90
CA ASN A 183 16.40 24.39 26.26
C ASN A 183 15.11 24.00 27.02
N THR A 184 14.37 22.96 26.59
CA THR A 184 13.24 22.44 27.39
C THR A 184 13.71 21.57 28.57
N ALA A 185 12.83 21.25 29.51
CA ALA A 185 13.20 20.44 30.67
C ALA A 185 13.50 19.00 30.24
N LEU A 186 12.62 18.41 29.42
CA LEU A 186 12.79 17.07 28.87
C LEU A 186 14.05 16.93 28.01
N GLN A 187 14.35 17.90 27.13
CA GLN A 187 15.53 17.89 26.25
C GLN A 187 16.83 17.89 27.06
N ASN A 188 16.93 18.76 28.06
CA ASN A 188 18.08 18.79 28.96
C ASN A 188 18.18 17.53 29.82
N LYS A 189 17.04 16.98 30.28
CA LYS A 189 17.03 15.74 31.08
C LYS A 189 17.52 14.56 30.25
N ALA A 190 17.00 14.38 29.04
CA ALA A 190 17.45 13.37 28.09
C ALA A 190 18.95 13.50 27.78
N LEU A 191 19.47 14.71 27.55
CA LEU A 191 20.90 14.94 27.30
C LEU A 191 21.79 14.56 28.50
N VAL A 192 21.33 14.79 29.73
CA VAL A 192 22.07 14.38 30.94
C VAL A 192 21.99 12.87 31.14
N THR A 193 20.80 12.27 30.99
CA THR A 193 20.56 10.83 31.11
C THR A 193 21.37 10.04 30.09
N VAL A 194 21.32 10.38 28.80
CA VAL A 194 22.06 9.67 27.74
C VAL A 194 23.58 9.76 27.92
N ASN A 195 24.09 10.91 28.38
CA ASN A 195 25.50 11.07 28.74
C ASN A 195 25.87 10.26 29.99
N ALA A 196 24.99 10.19 31.00
CA ALA A 196 25.19 9.34 32.18
C ALA A 196 25.23 7.84 31.82
N ILE A 197 24.38 7.40 30.88
CA ILE A 197 24.40 6.05 30.30
C ILE A 197 25.76 5.77 29.63
N MET A 198 26.25 6.66 28.76
CA MET A 198 27.58 6.49 28.13
C MET A 198 28.70 6.36 29.17
N ASN A 199 28.70 7.21 30.20
CA ASN A 199 29.72 7.21 31.25
C ASN A 199 29.61 5.98 32.19
N ALA A 200 28.46 5.31 32.23
CA ALA A 200 28.24 4.10 33.01
C ALA A 200 28.68 2.81 32.28
N PHE A 201 28.84 2.84 30.95
CA PHE A 201 29.31 1.69 30.18
C PHE A 201 30.75 1.32 30.54
N LYS A 202 30.99 0.06 30.94
CA LYS A 202 32.30 -0.43 31.40
C LYS A 202 32.64 -1.82 30.85
N THR A 203 31.74 -2.77 31.07
CA THR A 203 31.97 -4.20 30.81
C THR A 203 30.96 -4.78 29.83
N GLY A 204 29.77 -4.17 29.73
CA GLY A 204 28.66 -4.68 28.92
C GLY A 204 28.05 -5.98 29.44
N ASP A 205 28.37 -6.39 30.68
CA ASP A 205 27.70 -7.50 31.36
C ASP A 205 26.28 -7.12 31.81
N LEU A 206 25.47 -8.12 32.15
CA LEU A 206 24.05 -7.93 32.47
C LEU A 206 23.82 -6.98 33.66
N GLU A 207 24.71 -6.94 34.66
CA GLU A 207 24.54 -6.04 35.81
C GLU A 207 24.92 -4.60 35.45
N ASN A 208 25.97 -4.41 34.64
CA ASN A 208 26.32 -3.09 34.10
C ASN A 208 25.20 -2.54 33.19
N ILE A 209 24.61 -3.39 32.35
CA ILE A 209 23.51 -3.01 31.46
C ILE A 209 22.23 -2.70 32.24
N LYS A 210 21.86 -3.48 33.26
CA LYS A 210 20.74 -3.13 34.17
C LYS A 210 20.94 -1.77 34.81
N GLN A 211 22.12 -1.50 35.39
CA GLN A 211 22.46 -0.19 35.97
C GLN A 211 22.29 0.95 34.94
N MET A 212 22.66 0.72 33.69
CA MET A 212 22.48 1.72 32.62
C MET A 212 21.01 1.95 32.26
N ARG A 213 20.16 0.91 32.36
CA ARG A 213 18.72 1.04 32.14
C ARG A 213 17.99 1.65 33.33
N GLU A 214 18.44 1.42 34.56
CA GLU A 214 18.02 2.17 35.75
C GLU A 214 18.27 3.69 35.58
N ILE A 215 19.36 4.10 34.93
CA ILE A 215 19.61 5.53 34.61
C ILE A 215 18.57 6.06 33.60
N ALA A 216 18.07 5.23 32.68
CA ALA A 216 17.06 5.62 31.69
C ALA A 216 15.66 5.87 32.31
N GLU A 217 15.36 5.28 33.48
CA GLU A 217 14.12 5.55 34.25
C GLU A 217 13.93 7.04 34.57
N GLU A 218 15.01 7.81 34.65
CA GLU A 218 14.94 9.26 34.83
C GLU A 218 14.09 9.95 33.75
N VAL A 219 14.04 9.42 32.52
CA VAL A 219 13.24 9.98 31.43
C VAL A 219 11.97 9.18 31.19
N PHE A 220 12.06 7.85 31.13
CA PHE A 220 10.92 7.00 30.79
C PHE A 220 9.98 6.70 31.97
N GLY A 221 10.41 7.03 33.19
CA GLY A 221 9.72 6.68 34.42
C GLY A 221 10.19 5.34 34.98
N LYS A 222 9.91 5.13 36.26
CA LYS A 222 10.29 3.92 36.98
C LYS A 222 9.55 2.68 36.43
N ASP A 223 10.27 1.57 36.29
CA ASP A 223 9.79 0.26 35.84
C ASP A 223 9.06 0.33 34.46
N TRP A 224 9.34 1.34 33.62
CA TRP A 224 8.54 1.66 32.43
C TRP A 224 8.33 0.47 31.49
N GLN A 225 9.39 -0.29 31.23
CA GLN A 225 9.34 -1.44 30.33
C GLN A 225 8.46 -2.58 30.88
N ALA A 226 8.44 -2.78 32.20
CA ALA A 226 7.66 -3.86 32.82
C ALA A 226 6.14 -3.66 32.65
N LYS A 227 5.71 -2.46 32.28
CA LYS A 227 4.31 -2.11 31.99
C LYS A 227 3.86 -2.59 30.61
N GLY A 228 4.78 -2.74 29.64
CA GLY A 228 4.45 -3.09 28.26
C GLY A 228 3.32 -2.23 27.70
N ALA A 229 2.32 -2.85 27.07
CA ALA A 229 1.12 -2.18 26.57
C ALA A 229 0.37 -1.30 27.59
N ALA A 230 0.47 -1.57 28.90
CA ALA A 230 -0.19 -0.75 29.93
C ALA A 230 0.45 0.63 30.11
N ILE A 231 1.62 0.90 29.50
CA ILE A 231 2.22 2.25 29.49
C ILE A 231 1.29 3.28 28.80
N TYR A 232 0.48 2.85 27.83
CA TYR A 232 -0.49 3.70 27.13
C TYR A 232 -1.73 4.06 27.99
N ASP A 233 -1.93 3.40 29.13
CA ASP A 233 -2.97 3.76 30.11
C ASP A 233 -2.48 4.88 31.08
N GLU A 234 -1.18 5.22 31.06
CA GLU A 234 -0.59 6.27 31.88
C GLU A 234 -0.55 7.63 31.17
N GLY A 235 -0.71 8.71 31.94
CA GLY A 235 -0.66 10.08 31.41
C GLY A 235 -2.03 10.63 30.95
N PRO A 236 -2.08 11.50 29.93
CA PRO A 236 -3.32 12.10 29.45
C PRO A 236 -4.26 11.06 28.81
N LYS A 237 -5.51 10.99 29.30
CA LYS A 237 -6.53 10.06 28.78
C LYS A 237 -6.93 10.28 27.31
N LYS A 238 -6.62 11.46 26.75
CA LYS A 238 -6.79 11.74 25.32
C LYS A 238 -5.41 11.68 24.68
N ALA A 239 -5.22 10.72 23.78
CA ALA A 239 -4.08 10.73 22.87
C ALA A 239 -4.29 11.83 21.81
N GLN A 240 -3.21 12.53 21.48
CA GLN A 240 -3.18 13.49 20.37
C GLN A 240 -2.59 12.83 19.11
N ILE A 241 -1.78 11.80 19.26
CA ILE A 241 -1.30 10.97 18.15
C ILE A 241 -1.91 9.56 18.27
N VAL A 242 -2.53 9.07 17.21
CA VAL A 242 -2.94 7.65 17.08
C VAL A 242 -1.98 6.95 16.13
N GLY A 243 -1.21 5.99 16.62
CA GLY A 243 -0.25 5.23 15.83
C GLY A 243 -0.88 4.02 15.15
N ILE A 244 -0.87 3.99 13.82
CA ILE A 244 -1.31 2.84 13.03
C ILE A 244 -0.16 2.40 12.11
N SER A 245 0.23 1.14 12.23
CA SER A 245 1.18 0.53 11.29
C SER A 245 0.50 0.34 9.94
N TYR A 246 1.15 0.79 8.88
CA TYR A 246 0.66 0.66 7.52
C TYR A 246 1.74 0.01 6.65
N CYS A 247 1.31 -0.85 5.74
CA CYS A 247 2.18 -1.46 4.74
C CYS A 247 1.56 -1.18 3.37
N HIS A 248 1.89 -0.01 2.83
CA HIS A 248 1.69 0.23 1.41
C HIS A 248 2.55 -0.77 0.62
N ILE A 249 1.94 -1.41 -0.37
CA ILE A 249 2.64 -2.29 -1.30
C ILE A 249 2.12 -1.96 -2.68
N ASP A 250 3.00 -1.50 -3.55
CA ASP A 250 2.60 -1.17 -4.91
C ASP A 250 2.29 -2.44 -5.67
N THR A 251 1.06 -2.50 -6.18
CA THR A 251 0.57 -3.74 -6.81
C THR A 251 1.36 -4.05 -8.09
N ALA A 252 1.80 -3.02 -8.82
CA ALA A 252 2.96 -3.10 -9.69
C ALA A 252 3.54 -1.69 -9.96
N TRP A 253 4.84 -1.52 -9.68
CA TRP A 253 5.58 -0.27 -9.93
C TRP A 253 6.98 -0.57 -10.48
N LEU A 254 7.96 -0.82 -9.60
CA LEU A 254 9.33 -1.23 -9.96
C LEU A 254 9.50 -2.76 -10.03
N TRP A 255 8.38 -3.49 -10.09
CA TRP A 255 8.28 -4.94 -10.20
C TRP A 255 6.91 -5.34 -10.82
N PRO A 256 6.83 -6.48 -11.52
CA PRO A 256 5.58 -7.03 -12.04
C PRO A 256 4.68 -7.62 -10.95
N TYR A 257 3.39 -7.82 -11.26
CA TYR A 257 2.34 -8.24 -10.32
C TYR A 257 2.69 -9.49 -9.52
N HIS A 258 3.31 -10.49 -10.17
CA HIS A 258 3.69 -11.75 -9.52
C HIS A 258 4.79 -11.60 -8.46
N VAL A 259 5.49 -10.46 -8.39
CA VAL A 259 6.40 -10.14 -7.29
C VAL A 259 5.62 -9.64 -6.06
N THR A 260 4.57 -8.86 -6.29
CA THR A 260 3.71 -8.31 -5.23
C THR A 260 3.07 -9.41 -4.40
N GLN A 261 2.60 -10.49 -5.03
CA GLN A 261 1.99 -11.65 -4.36
C GLN A 261 2.87 -12.18 -3.20
N GLN A 262 4.18 -12.31 -3.42
CA GLN A 262 5.13 -12.69 -2.37
C GLN A 262 5.47 -11.55 -1.40
N LYS A 263 5.51 -10.28 -1.88
CA LYS A 263 5.70 -9.10 -1.01
C LYS A 263 4.58 -8.99 0.02
N THR A 264 3.32 -9.20 -0.38
CA THR A 264 2.15 -9.28 0.51
C THR A 264 2.36 -10.36 1.56
N ALA A 265 2.67 -11.60 1.15
CA ALA A 265 2.86 -12.72 2.07
C ALA A 265 3.97 -12.49 3.11
N ARG A 266 5.16 -12.03 2.70
CA ARG A 266 6.28 -11.79 3.64
C ARG A 266 6.07 -10.57 4.54
N SER A 267 5.38 -9.55 4.05
CA SER A 267 5.06 -8.36 4.85
C SER A 267 4.03 -8.72 5.92
N TRP A 268 2.90 -9.30 5.52
CA TRP A 268 1.80 -9.55 6.45
C TRP A 268 2.09 -10.70 7.42
N SER A 269 2.87 -11.72 7.04
CA SER A 269 3.39 -12.70 8.01
C SER A 269 4.31 -12.08 9.07
N THR A 270 5.10 -11.07 8.70
CA THR A 270 5.91 -10.29 9.66
C THR A 270 5.01 -9.47 10.59
N GLN A 271 3.96 -8.82 10.07
CA GLN A 271 3.03 -8.05 10.91
C GLN A 271 2.21 -8.94 11.86
N VAL A 272 1.78 -10.14 11.42
CA VAL A 272 1.09 -11.11 12.29
C VAL A 272 2.00 -11.61 13.43
N ASP A 273 3.28 -11.85 13.16
CA ASP A 273 4.29 -12.16 14.20
C ASP A 273 4.49 -10.99 15.18
N LEU A 274 4.53 -9.75 14.69
CA LEU A 274 4.59 -8.57 15.56
C LEU A 274 3.34 -8.43 16.45
N MET A 275 2.14 -8.72 15.93
CA MET A 275 0.90 -8.74 16.73
C MET A 275 0.86 -9.82 17.83
N GLU A 276 1.72 -10.83 17.76
CA GLU A 276 1.89 -11.84 18.81
C GLU A 276 2.92 -11.42 19.87
N ARG A 277 3.84 -10.51 19.52
CA ARG A 277 4.87 -9.95 20.41
C ARG A 277 4.45 -8.63 21.09
N TYR A 278 3.66 -7.82 20.40
CA TYR A 278 3.18 -6.50 20.81
C TYR A 278 1.64 -6.48 20.76
N PRO A 279 0.92 -6.80 21.85
CA PRO A 279 -0.55 -6.88 21.87
C PRO A 279 -1.26 -5.56 21.51
N GLU A 280 -0.63 -4.44 21.82
CA GLU A 280 -1.05 -3.08 21.46
C GLU A 280 -0.95 -2.80 19.96
N HIS A 281 -0.18 -3.58 19.19
CA HIS A 281 0.04 -3.34 17.76
C HIS A 281 -1.27 -3.30 16.98
N ARG A 282 -1.39 -2.29 16.12
CA ARG A 282 -2.51 -2.08 15.19
C ARG A 282 -1.95 -1.89 13.81
N PHE A 283 -2.37 -2.74 12.89
CA PHE A 283 -1.90 -2.76 11.51
C PHE A 283 -3.07 -2.63 10.55
N ALA A 284 -2.90 -1.87 9.49
CA ALA A 284 -3.90 -1.68 8.45
C ALA A 284 -3.33 -1.94 7.05
N CYS A 285 -4.16 -2.47 6.16
CA CYS A 285 -3.90 -2.49 4.72
C CYS A 285 -5.21 -2.46 3.91
N SER A 286 -5.09 -2.12 2.63
CA SER A 286 -6.12 -1.43 1.83
C SER A 286 -6.68 -2.23 0.64
N GLN A 287 -5.85 -3.05 -0.01
CA GLN A 287 -6.10 -3.54 -1.37
C GLN A 287 -6.69 -4.96 -1.38
N ALA A 288 -7.99 -5.11 -1.66
CA ALA A 288 -8.67 -6.42 -1.67
C ALA A 288 -8.02 -7.44 -2.63
N GLN A 289 -7.48 -6.98 -3.78
CA GLN A 289 -6.73 -7.81 -4.73
C GLN A 289 -5.55 -8.56 -4.08
N GLN A 290 -4.86 -7.93 -3.12
CA GLN A 290 -3.73 -8.54 -2.43
C GLN A 290 -4.19 -9.62 -1.44
N PHE A 291 -5.33 -9.40 -0.78
CA PHE A 291 -5.95 -10.45 0.04
C PHE A 291 -6.37 -11.66 -0.80
N LYS A 292 -6.94 -11.44 -2.00
CA LYS A 292 -7.31 -12.55 -2.90
C LYS A 292 -6.10 -13.39 -3.30
N TRP A 293 -4.99 -12.76 -3.71
CA TRP A 293 -3.75 -13.48 -4.00
C TRP A 293 -3.21 -14.25 -2.79
N LEU A 294 -3.37 -13.71 -1.58
CA LEU A 294 -2.96 -14.39 -0.35
C LEU A 294 -3.87 -15.58 -0.01
N GLU A 295 -5.17 -15.45 -0.19
CA GLU A 295 -6.16 -16.53 -0.05
C GLU A 295 -5.81 -17.71 -0.98
N GLU A 296 -5.46 -17.40 -2.23
CA GLU A 296 -5.13 -18.39 -3.26
C GLU A 296 -3.76 -19.06 -3.03
N GLN A 297 -2.72 -18.30 -2.69
CA GLN A 297 -1.33 -18.80 -2.65
C GLN A 297 -0.85 -19.20 -1.25
N TYR A 298 -1.35 -18.55 -0.20
CA TYR A 298 -0.93 -18.78 1.19
C TYR A 298 -2.13 -19.00 2.16
N PRO A 299 -3.05 -19.98 1.91
CA PRO A 299 -4.23 -20.19 2.76
C PRO A 299 -3.97 -20.28 4.28
N PRO A 300 -2.88 -20.93 4.78
CA PRO A 300 -2.61 -20.97 6.22
C PRO A 300 -2.31 -19.59 6.83
N LEU A 301 -1.68 -18.69 6.06
CA LEU A 301 -1.42 -17.31 6.49
C LEU A 301 -2.70 -16.47 6.40
N PHE A 302 -3.49 -16.64 5.34
CA PHE A 302 -4.80 -16.00 5.22
C PHE A 302 -5.71 -16.32 6.43
N LYS A 303 -5.73 -17.57 6.89
CA LYS A 303 -6.47 -17.96 8.10
C LYS A 303 -5.97 -17.21 9.36
N ARG A 304 -4.66 -17.11 9.58
CA ARG A 304 -4.10 -16.32 10.71
C ARG A 304 -4.49 -14.84 10.62
N ILE A 305 -4.60 -14.29 9.41
CA ILE A 305 -5.09 -12.92 9.21
C ILE A 305 -6.57 -12.81 9.56
N GLN A 306 -7.44 -13.75 9.17
CA GLN A 306 -8.83 -13.76 9.63
C GLN A 306 -8.94 -13.78 11.16
N GLU A 307 -8.08 -14.54 11.85
CA GLU A 307 -8.00 -14.57 13.32
C GLU A 307 -7.55 -13.20 13.90
N LYS A 308 -6.59 -12.52 13.27
CA LYS A 308 -6.11 -11.18 13.68
C LYS A 308 -7.05 -10.01 13.31
N VAL A 309 -7.86 -10.18 12.26
CA VAL A 309 -8.96 -9.26 11.93
C VAL A 309 -10.07 -9.40 12.97
N ALA A 310 -10.45 -10.63 13.31
CA ALA A 310 -11.46 -10.90 14.35
C ALA A 310 -11.02 -10.44 15.76
N SER A 311 -9.71 -10.36 16.04
CA SER A 311 -9.20 -9.79 17.30
C SER A 311 -9.04 -8.27 17.30
N GLY A 312 -9.32 -7.58 16.18
CA GLY A 312 -9.18 -6.12 16.06
C GLY A 312 -7.73 -5.61 16.01
N GLN A 313 -6.75 -6.48 15.80
CA GLN A 313 -5.34 -6.08 15.61
C GLN A 313 -5.00 -5.76 14.15
N PHE A 314 -5.74 -6.36 13.20
CA PHE A 314 -5.57 -6.21 11.76
C PHE A 314 -6.82 -5.51 11.18
N HIS A 315 -6.68 -4.26 10.74
CA HIS A 315 -7.78 -3.43 10.23
C HIS A 315 -7.90 -3.55 8.71
N LEU A 316 -9.16 -3.61 8.24
CA LEU A 316 -9.51 -3.61 6.83
C LEU A 316 -9.94 -2.19 6.44
N ILE A 317 -9.11 -1.50 5.68
CA ILE A 317 -9.33 -0.12 5.23
C ILE A 317 -9.43 -0.07 3.70
N GLY A 318 -9.70 1.10 3.12
CA GLY A 318 -9.73 1.30 1.67
C GLY A 318 -11.07 0.96 1.04
N GLY A 319 -11.59 -0.25 1.29
CA GLY A 319 -12.85 -0.74 0.72
C GLY A 319 -12.84 -0.91 -0.81
N ALA A 320 -11.68 -0.78 -1.45
CA ALA A 320 -11.50 -0.83 -2.90
C ALA A 320 -10.76 -2.10 -3.36
N TRP A 321 -10.87 -2.43 -4.65
CA TRP A 321 -10.15 -3.58 -5.22
C TRP A 321 -8.64 -3.37 -5.19
N VAL A 322 -8.19 -2.19 -5.63
CA VAL A 322 -6.81 -1.70 -5.50
C VAL A 322 -6.81 -0.22 -5.10
N GLU A 323 -5.66 0.31 -4.69
CA GLU A 323 -5.45 1.76 -4.56
C GLU A 323 -5.31 2.36 -5.97
N ASN A 324 -6.43 2.78 -6.54
CA ASN A 324 -6.53 3.15 -7.96
C ASN A 324 -6.11 4.60 -8.26
N ASP A 325 -5.83 4.89 -9.53
CA ASP A 325 -5.67 6.28 -9.99
C ASP A 325 -6.98 7.08 -9.82
N GLY A 326 -6.88 8.28 -9.25
CA GLY A 326 -8.04 9.07 -8.84
C GLY A 326 -8.71 9.91 -9.94
N ASN A 327 -8.24 9.83 -11.21
CA ASN A 327 -8.62 10.78 -12.26
C ASN A 327 -9.11 10.14 -13.56
N MET A 328 -8.41 9.12 -14.06
CA MET A 328 -8.62 8.55 -15.40
C MET A 328 -9.68 7.45 -15.51
N PRO A 329 -9.91 6.58 -14.50
CA PRO A 329 -10.98 5.59 -14.55
C PRO A 329 -12.35 6.20 -14.86
N SER A 330 -13.21 5.46 -15.56
CA SER A 330 -14.59 5.89 -15.75
C SER A 330 -15.36 5.91 -14.43
N ARG A 331 -16.46 6.66 -14.36
CA ARG A 331 -17.35 6.71 -13.18
C ARG A 331 -17.84 5.32 -12.77
N GLU A 332 -18.23 4.50 -13.75
CA GLU A 332 -18.65 3.12 -13.50
C GLU A 332 -17.50 2.32 -12.90
N THR A 333 -16.27 2.48 -13.41
CA THR A 333 -15.14 1.70 -12.91
C THR A 333 -14.71 2.12 -11.50
N LEU A 334 -14.83 3.40 -11.14
CA LEU A 334 -14.66 3.85 -9.76
C LEU A 334 -15.74 3.24 -8.83
N VAL A 335 -16.99 3.10 -9.28
CA VAL A 335 -18.00 2.32 -8.55
C VAL A 335 -17.57 0.85 -8.43
N ARG A 336 -17.04 0.24 -9.51
CA ARG A 336 -16.55 -1.15 -9.49
C ARG A 336 -15.36 -1.37 -8.55
N GLN A 337 -14.44 -0.41 -8.41
CA GLN A 337 -13.37 -0.48 -7.39
C GLN A 337 -13.97 -0.76 -6.00
N PHE A 338 -14.96 0.03 -5.58
CA PHE A 338 -15.62 -0.15 -4.28
C PHE A 338 -16.55 -1.36 -4.22
N VAL A 339 -17.29 -1.68 -5.29
CA VAL A 339 -18.20 -2.85 -5.31
C VAL A 339 -17.41 -4.16 -5.17
N TYR A 340 -16.28 -4.30 -5.85
CA TYR A 340 -15.44 -5.50 -5.74
C TYR A 340 -14.68 -5.55 -4.41
N GLY A 341 -14.12 -4.41 -3.96
CA GLY A 341 -13.44 -4.31 -2.66
C GLY A 341 -14.36 -4.62 -1.47
N GLN A 342 -15.45 -3.87 -1.31
CA GLN A 342 -16.39 -4.07 -0.19
C GLN A 342 -17.00 -5.47 -0.19
N ARG A 343 -17.42 -6.01 -1.36
CA ARG A 343 -17.96 -7.38 -1.45
C ARG A 343 -16.93 -8.43 -1.07
N TYR A 344 -15.66 -8.24 -1.45
CA TYR A 344 -14.61 -9.17 -1.07
C TYR A 344 -14.46 -9.22 0.46
N PHE A 345 -14.31 -8.06 1.10
CA PHE A 345 -14.18 -7.96 2.56
C PHE A 345 -15.40 -8.51 3.31
N GLU A 346 -16.61 -8.13 2.88
CA GLU A 346 -17.87 -8.61 3.45
C GLU A 346 -17.97 -10.15 3.35
N SER A 347 -17.58 -10.74 2.22
CA SER A 347 -17.65 -12.19 1.99
C SER A 347 -16.61 -13.02 2.77
N ARG A 348 -15.47 -12.44 3.13
CA ARG A 348 -14.33 -13.16 3.74
C ARG A 348 -14.10 -12.87 5.22
N PHE A 349 -14.55 -11.71 5.68
CA PHE A 349 -14.35 -11.24 7.05
C PHE A 349 -15.67 -10.84 7.74
N GLY A 350 -16.80 -10.85 7.03
CA GLY A 350 -18.12 -10.52 7.59
C GLY A 350 -18.35 -9.04 7.87
N GLN A 351 -17.45 -8.16 7.40
CA GLN A 351 -17.50 -6.71 7.63
C GLN A 351 -17.10 -5.93 6.37
N ARG A 352 -17.61 -4.71 6.26
CA ARG A 352 -17.25 -3.73 5.23
C ARG A 352 -16.36 -2.66 5.85
N CYS A 353 -15.47 -2.06 5.05
CA CYS A 353 -14.67 -0.92 5.48
C CYS A 353 -15.57 0.31 5.70
N GLU A 354 -15.30 1.12 6.72
CA GLU A 354 -15.92 2.45 6.93
C GLU A 354 -15.05 3.61 6.43
N THR A 355 -13.75 3.36 6.25
CA THR A 355 -12.73 4.33 5.87
C THR A 355 -12.17 4.01 4.48
N ALA A 356 -12.40 4.90 3.51
CA ALA A 356 -11.73 4.85 2.22
C ALA A 356 -10.28 5.36 2.37
N TRP A 357 -9.34 4.79 1.61
CA TRP A 357 -7.91 4.98 1.86
C TRP A 357 -7.15 4.99 0.54
N LEU A 358 -6.68 6.18 0.12
CA LEU A 358 -5.94 6.42 -1.12
C LEU A 358 -4.78 7.40 -0.85
N PRO A 359 -3.74 6.97 -0.11
CA PRO A 359 -2.58 7.79 0.24
C PRO A 359 -1.81 8.30 -0.98
N ASP A 360 -1.61 7.48 -2.00
CA ASP A 360 -0.65 7.76 -3.08
C ASP A 360 -1.25 8.12 -4.46
N SER A 361 -2.58 8.10 -4.62
CA SER A 361 -3.22 8.49 -5.88
C SER A 361 -2.82 9.91 -6.34
N PHE A 362 -2.50 10.07 -7.62
CA PHE A 362 -1.93 11.31 -8.16
C PHE A 362 -2.97 12.41 -8.44
N GLY A 363 -3.67 12.85 -7.39
CA GLY A 363 -4.84 13.72 -7.46
C GLY A 363 -6.15 12.94 -7.42
N LEU A 364 -7.24 13.59 -7.01
CA LEU A 364 -8.52 12.92 -6.74
C LEU A 364 -9.71 13.73 -7.27
N THR A 365 -10.53 13.10 -8.11
CA THR A 365 -11.73 13.71 -8.69
C THR A 365 -12.79 14.09 -7.64
N ALA A 366 -13.52 15.18 -7.92
CA ALA A 366 -14.63 15.69 -7.09
C ALA A 366 -15.85 14.74 -6.94
N ALA A 367 -15.83 13.56 -7.58
CA ALA A 367 -16.88 12.55 -7.45
C ALA A 367 -16.67 11.60 -6.26
N TYR A 368 -15.45 11.50 -5.72
CA TYR A 368 -15.11 10.55 -4.66
C TYR A 368 -15.99 10.67 -3.40
N PRO A 369 -16.31 11.86 -2.86
CA PRO A 369 -17.17 11.96 -1.68
C PRO A 369 -18.54 11.29 -1.86
N GLN A 370 -19.15 11.41 -3.05
CA GLN A 370 -20.39 10.69 -3.40
C GLN A 370 -20.15 9.17 -3.43
N LEU A 371 -19.13 8.73 -4.19
CA LEU A 371 -18.81 7.30 -4.36
C LEU A 371 -18.46 6.60 -3.05
N ILE A 372 -17.76 7.27 -2.14
CA ILE A 372 -17.39 6.76 -0.81
C ILE A 372 -18.65 6.57 0.05
N ARG A 373 -19.56 7.55 0.06
CA ARG A 373 -20.84 7.46 0.80
C ARG A 373 -21.77 6.40 0.23
N ASP A 374 -21.88 6.29 -1.10
CA ASP A 374 -22.65 5.23 -1.77
C ASP A 374 -22.05 3.83 -1.52
N ALA A 375 -20.72 3.75 -1.36
CA ALA A 375 -20.00 2.55 -0.92
C ALA A 375 -20.11 2.27 0.60
N GLY A 376 -20.94 3.02 1.33
CA GLY A 376 -21.21 2.82 2.76
C GLY A 376 -20.12 3.34 3.70
N MET A 377 -19.12 4.05 3.18
CA MET A 377 -18.01 4.62 3.95
C MET A 377 -18.28 6.08 4.30
N LYS A 378 -17.83 6.55 5.46
CA LYS A 378 -18.01 7.95 5.91
C LYS A 378 -16.71 8.74 6.03
N TYR A 379 -15.58 8.05 6.03
CA TYR A 379 -14.25 8.63 6.27
C TYR A 379 -13.32 8.41 5.07
N PHE A 380 -12.31 9.28 4.95
CA PHE A 380 -11.32 9.22 3.90
C PHE A 380 -9.92 9.59 4.39
N PHE A 381 -8.92 8.82 3.99
CA PHE A 381 -7.50 9.14 4.19
C PHE A 381 -6.76 9.26 2.85
N THR A 382 -5.96 10.32 2.72
CA THR A 382 -5.04 10.51 1.59
C THR A 382 -3.77 11.24 2.06
N GLN A 383 -2.71 11.25 1.25
CA GLN A 383 -1.45 11.90 1.64
C GLN A 383 -0.77 12.69 0.52
N LYS A 384 -0.84 12.25 -0.74
CA LYS A 384 -0.03 12.78 -1.86
C LYS A 384 -0.11 14.29 -2.06
N LEU A 385 -1.20 14.93 -1.63
CA LEU A 385 -1.39 16.40 -1.67
C LEU A 385 -0.39 17.18 -0.78
N SER A 386 0.32 16.55 0.18
CA SER A 386 1.45 17.19 0.85
C SER A 386 2.65 17.42 -0.08
N TRP A 387 2.68 16.78 -1.26
CA TRP A 387 3.76 16.92 -2.25
C TRP A 387 3.46 18.00 -3.30
N ASN A 388 2.44 18.85 -3.09
CA ASN A 388 2.21 20.02 -3.95
C ASN A 388 3.45 20.93 -3.96
N ASN A 389 3.99 21.19 -5.14
CA ASN A 389 5.24 21.95 -5.31
C ASN A 389 5.04 23.45 -5.57
N VAL A 390 3.78 23.93 -5.64
CA VAL A 390 3.46 25.37 -5.75
C VAL A 390 2.74 25.88 -4.50
N ASN A 391 1.64 25.24 -4.09
CA ASN A 391 0.81 25.63 -2.96
C ASN A 391 0.71 24.51 -1.91
N VAL A 392 1.19 24.77 -0.70
CA VAL A 392 0.96 23.89 0.45
C VAL A 392 -0.55 23.76 0.71
N PHE A 393 -1.09 22.54 0.63
CA PHE A 393 -2.50 22.28 0.88
C PHE A 393 -2.87 22.72 2.31
N PRO A 394 -3.97 23.47 2.54
CA PRO A 394 -4.17 24.26 3.76
C PRO A 394 -4.75 23.52 4.97
N HIS A 395 -5.10 22.23 4.85
CA HIS A 395 -5.80 21.49 5.92
C HIS A 395 -5.14 20.13 6.19
N SER A 396 -5.28 19.66 7.44
CA SER A 396 -4.95 18.31 7.87
C SER A 396 -6.23 17.48 8.08
N THR A 397 -7.25 18.06 8.72
CA THR A 397 -8.55 17.39 8.97
C THR A 397 -9.68 18.29 8.47
N PHE A 398 -10.48 17.83 7.50
CA PHE A 398 -11.48 18.68 6.81
C PHE A 398 -12.66 17.89 6.26
N ASN A 399 -13.81 18.56 6.07
CA ASN A 399 -14.90 18.00 5.28
C ASN A 399 -14.57 18.14 3.79
N TRP A 400 -14.38 17.02 3.09
CA TRP A 400 -14.27 17.01 1.64
C TRP A 400 -15.65 16.84 1.02
N VAL A 401 -16.07 17.84 0.24
CA VAL A 401 -17.40 17.92 -0.36
C VAL A 401 -17.29 17.78 -1.87
N GLY A 402 -18.02 16.81 -2.41
CA GLY A 402 -18.10 16.53 -3.83
C GLY A 402 -18.89 17.60 -4.60
N ILE A 403 -18.88 17.47 -5.94
CA ILE A 403 -19.54 18.43 -6.84
C ILE A 403 -21.08 18.48 -6.66
N ASP A 404 -21.66 17.41 -6.13
CA ASP A 404 -23.09 17.27 -5.83
C ASP A 404 -23.49 17.79 -4.43
N GLY A 405 -22.49 18.10 -3.58
CA GLY A 405 -22.70 18.49 -2.18
C GLY A 405 -22.60 17.35 -1.17
N THR A 406 -22.39 16.10 -1.60
CA THR A 406 -22.13 14.97 -0.68
C THR A 406 -20.76 15.12 -0.03
N GLN A 407 -20.60 14.74 1.25
CA GLN A 407 -19.37 14.97 1.99
C GLN A 407 -18.86 13.76 2.78
N VAL A 408 -17.54 13.73 3.00
CA VAL A 408 -16.81 12.78 3.85
C VAL A 408 -15.82 13.54 4.74
N ILE A 409 -15.53 13.01 5.94
CA ILE A 409 -14.44 13.55 6.77
C ILE A 409 -13.12 13.01 6.19
N CYS A 410 -12.25 13.93 5.78
CA CYS A 410 -10.93 13.64 5.24
C CYS A 410 -9.85 13.96 6.27
N HIS A 411 -8.86 13.07 6.42
CA HIS A 411 -7.62 13.32 7.13
C HIS A 411 -6.40 13.09 6.24
N MET A 412 -5.41 13.98 6.38
CA MET A 412 -4.05 13.84 5.85
C MET A 412 -3.09 13.96 7.03
N THR A 413 -2.13 13.03 7.17
CA THR A 413 -1.24 13.11 8.33
C THR A 413 -0.30 14.32 8.24
N PRO A 414 -0.17 15.12 9.32
CA PRO A 414 0.80 16.21 9.42
C PRO A 414 2.27 15.77 9.35
N VAL A 415 2.55 14.47 9.47
CA VAL A 415 3.89 13.89 9.27
C VAL A 415 4.33 13.95 7.80
N GLU A 416 3.39 14.22 6.89
CA GLU A 416 3.56 14.40 5.43
C GLU A 416 4.01 13.15 4.65
N THR A 417 3.99 11.98 5.31
CA THR A 417 4.24 10.66 4.72
C THR A 417 3.38 9.58 5.39
N TYR A 418 3.05 8.52 4.64
CA TYR A 418 2.44 7.28 5.15
C TYR A 418 3.48 6.17 5.43
N THR A 419 4.78 6.49 5.30
CA THR A 419 5.92 5.59 5.58
C THR A 419 6.79 6.09 6.74
N ALA A 420 6.17 6.76 7.71
CA ALA A 420 6.87 7.31 8.87
C ALA A 420 7.67 6.23 9.61
N GLN A 421 8.80 6.59 10.22
CA GLN A 421 9.68 5.65 10.90
C GLN A 421 9.37 5.52 12.41
N ALA A 422 8.25 6.11 12.85
CA ALA A 422 7.85 6.23 14.25
C ALA A 422 8.95 6.87 15.14
N THR A 423 9.67 7.84 14.59
CA THR A 423 10.67 8.61 15.36
C THR A 423 9.98 9.58 16.32
N VAL A 424 10.68 10.02 17.37
CA VAL A 424 10.22 11.15 18.22
C VAL A 424 9.98 12.40 17.37
N GLY A 425 10.77 12.58 16.31
CA GLY A 425 10.57 13.62 15.31
C GLY A 425 9.22 13.51 14.58
N ASP A 426 8.83 12.30 14.17
CA ASP A 426 7.54 12.07 13.49
C ASP A 426 6.35 12.25 14.43
N VAL A 427 6.45 11.76 15.67
CA VAL A 427 5.46 11.99 16.73
C VAL A 427 5.26 13.49 16.96
N ASN A 428 6.35 14.27 17.05
CA ASN A 428 6.29 15.72 17.25
C ASN A 428 5.69 16.44 16.02
N LYS A 429 6.10 16.08 14.79
CA LYS A 429 5.52 16.62 13.53
C LYS A 429 4.00 16.45 13.48
N GLY A 430 3.49 15.34 14.01
CA GLY A 430 2.05 15.05 14.08
C GLY A 430 1.22 16.20 14.67
N ILE A 431 1.79 17.01 15.58
CA ILE A 431 1.15 18.24 16.08
C ILE A 431 1.80 19.51 15.51
N THR A 432 3.12 19.62 15.41
CA THR A 432 3.76 20.88 14.96
C THR A 432 3.42 21.28 13.53
N ASN A 433 3.08 20.30 12.68
CA ASN A 433 2.70 20.53 11.29
C ASN A 433 1.18 20.50 11.07
N HIS A 434 0.37 20.26 12.11
CA HIS A 434 -1.08 20.09 11.96
C HIS A 434 -1.72 21.44 11.59
N LYS A 435 -2.36 21.49 10.41
CA LYS A 435 -2.65 22.75 9.72
C LYS A 435 -3.87 23.50 10.25
N ASN A 436 -4.70 22.84 11.05
CA ASN A 436 -5.95 23.39 11.59
C ASN A 436 -6.26 22.88 13.01
N LEU A 437 -5.29 23.04 13.93
CA LEU A 437 -5.41 22.64 15.35
C LEU A 437 -6.59 23.29 16.09
N GLU A 438 -7.07 24.44 15.62
CA GLU A 438 -8.24 25.14 16.13
C GLU A 438 -9.57 24.39 15.88
N SER A 439 -9.58 23.44 14.94
CA SER A 439 -10.75 22.61 14.63
C SER A 439 -10.69 21.22 15.28
N ASN A 440 -9.49 20.64 15.38
CA ASN A 440 -9.21 19.32 15.94
C ASN A 440 -7.71 19.18 16.26
N ASP A 441 -7.36 18.61 17.40
CA ASP A 441 -5.98 18.47 17.90
C ASP A 441 -5.45 17.02 17.90
N THR A 442 -6.01 16.17 17.03
CA THR A 442 -5.61 14.75 16.89
C THR A 442 -5.06 14.45 15.50
N ALA A 443 -3.98 13.68 15.42
CA ALA A 443 -3.36 13.27 14.17
C ALA A 443 -3.08 11.76 14.11
N LEU A 444 -3.20 11.19 12.91
CA LEU A 444 -2.84 9.80 12.65
C LEU A 444 -1.33 9.72 12.35
N LEU A 445 -0.57 8.95 13.13
CA LEU A 445 0.80 8.57 12.79
C LEU A 445 0.73 7.27 11.98
N VAL A 446 0.85 7.40 10.66
CA VAL A 446 0.87 6.28 9.71
C VAL A 446 2.31 5.87 9.47
N PHE A 447 2.74 4.75 10.04
CA PHE A 447 4.16 4.37 10.13
C PHE A 447 4.43 2.96 9.60
N GLY A 448 5.65 2.70 9.17
CA GLY A 448 6.07 1.42 8.59
C GLY A 448 6.73 1.58 7.22
N ASN A 449 7.42 0.53 6.78
CA ASN A 449 8.03 0.50 5.46
C ASN A 449 6.96 0.19 4.40
N GLY A 450 6.67 1.19 3.57
CA GLY A 450 5.70 1.13 2.48
C GLY A 450 6.34 0.97 1.11
N ASP A 451 5.57 1.33 0.07
CA ASP A 451 5.88 1.33 -1.37
C ASP A 451 6.29 -0.07 -1.88
N GLY A 452 7.48 -0.52 -1.47
CA GLY A 452 7.94 -1.88 -1.65
C GLY A 452 7.43 -2.90 -0.63
N GLY A 453 6.74 -2.47 0.42
CA GLY A 453 6.23 -3.30 1.52
C GLY A 453 7.21 -3.52 2.67
N GLY A 454 6.78 -4.32 3.65
CA GLY A 454 7.49 -4.60 4.91
C GLY A 454 6.63 -4.30 6.14
N GLY A 455 6.02 -3.11 6.18
CA GLY A 455 5.26 -2.60 7.32
C GLY A 455 6.17 -2.20 8.49
N ALA A 456 5.62 -2.14 9.71
CA ALA A 456 6.40 -1.85 10.91
C ALA A 456 7.54 -2.86 11.16
N LEU A 457 8.61 -2.37 11.78
CA LEU A 457 9.71 -3.15 12.34
C LEU A 457 9.66 -3.09 13.88
N PRO A 458 10.25 -4.06 14.62
CA PRO A 458 10.31 -4.01 16.08
C PRO A 458 10.83 -2.67 16.61
N LYS A 459 11.91 -2.13 16.00
CA LYS A 459 12.51 -0.82 16.31
C LYS A 459 11.48 0.32 16.36
N MET A 460 10.42 0.26 15.56
CA MET A 460 9.41 1.31 15.46
C MET A 460 8.42 1.22 16.62
N LEU A 461 7.99 0.00 16.96
CA LEU A 461 7.07 -0.25 18.07
C LEU A 461 7.72 0.07 19.43
N GLU A 462 8.99 -0.26 19.59
CA GLU A 462 9.79 0.04 20.78
C GLU A 462 10.09 1.55 20.94
N ASN A 463 10.09 2.32 19.85
CA ASN A 463 10.40 3.76 19.85
C ASN A 463 9.16 4.66 20.04
N VAL A 464 7.94 4.12 19.87
CA VAL A 464 6.71 4.84 20.22
C VAL A 464 6.58 4.90 21.73
N LEU A 465 6.99 6.02 22.31
CA LEU A 465 6.78 6.28 23.73
C LEU A 465 5.33 6.65 24.01
N ALA A 466 4.71 5.99 24.97
CA ALA A 466 3.62 6.60 25.72
C ALA A 466 4.20 7.76 26.54
N ASN A 467 4.03 8.96 26.00
CA ASN A 467 4.61 10.16 26.56
C ASN A 467 3.75 10.75 27.70
N THR A 468 4.35 10.90 28.88
CA THR A 468 3.75 11.55 30.05
C THR A 468 4.27 12.99 30.28
N HIS A 469 5.26 13.44 29.50
CA HIS A 469 5.85 14.78 29.59
C HIS A 469 5.08 15.80 28.76
N ARG A 470 5.18 17.09 29.10
CA ARG A 470 4.43 18.16 28.41
C ARG A 470 5.01 18.52 27.04
N GLU A 471 6.30 18.26 26.82
CA GLU A 471 7.03 18.69 25.63
C GLU A 471 6.82 17.81 24.38
N LEU A 472 6.07 16.72 24.50
CA LEU A 472 5.64 15.88 23.37
C LEU A 472 4.12 15.66 23.45
N PRO A 473 3.46 15.31 22.33
CA PRO A 473 2.07 14.89 22.37
C PRO A 473 1.92 13.47 22.96
N PRO A 474 0.84 13.16 23.68
CA PRO A 474 0.53 11.80 24.11
C PRO A 474 0.13 10.93 22.89
N VAL A 475 0.66 9.70 22.86
CA VAL A 475 0.44 8.72 21.78
C VAL A 475 -0.43 7.57 22.27
N SER A 476 -1.33 7.06 21.44
CA SER A 476 -2.01 5.77 21.60
C SER A 476 -1.61 4.83 20.47
N MET A 477 -1.19 3.62 20.82
CA MET A 477 -1.02 2.51 19.86
C MET A 477 -2.25 1.59 19.81
N GLY A 478 -3.11 1.58 20.83
CA GLY A 478 -4.18 0.59 20.97
C GLY A 478 -5.48 0.90 20.21
N SER A 479 -5.65 2.13 19.72
CA SER A 479 -6.85 2.64 19.05
C SER A 479 -6.96 2.17 17.58
N THR A 480 -8.17 2.10 17.02
CA THR A 480 -8.36 1.76 15.59
C THR A 480 -8.42 2.99 14.69
N VAL A 481 -8.30 2.77 13.37
CA VAL A 481 -8.51 3.83 12.35
C VAL A 481 -9.92 4.39 12.45
N GLU A 482 -10.92 3.52 12.64
CA GLU A 482 -12.32 3.88 12.80
C GLU A 482 -12.52 4.73 14.05
N GLN A 483 -11.99 4.31 15.20
CA GLN A 483 -12.05 5.07 16.46
C GLN A 483 -11.44 6.47 16.33
N PHE A 484 -10.30 6.60 15.62
CA PHE A 484 -9.69 7.91 15.34
C PHE A 484 -10.64 8.84 14.57
N PHE A 485 -11.32 8.34 13.54
CA PHE A 485 -12.27 9.15 12.78
C PHE A 485 -13.61 9.38 13.53
N GLU A 486 -14.08 8.42 14.33
CA GLU A 486 -15.25 8.59 15.22
C GLU A 486 -14.99 9.63 16.31
N ASP A 487 -13.78 9.68 16.84
CA ASP A 487 -13.34 10.71 17.78
C ASP A 487 -13.34 12.09 17.13
N ILE A 488 -12.78 12.22 15.91
CA ILE A 488 -12.85 13.46 15.11
C ILE A 488 -14.31 13.85 14.84
N GLU A 489 -15.16 12.93 14.37
CA GLU A 489 -16.57 13.18 14.07
C GLU A 489 -17.32 13.71 15.32
N ARG A 490 -17.10 13.08 16.48
CA ARG A 490 -17.72 13.47 17.75
C ARG A 490 -17.22 14.82 18.25
N GLU A 491 -15.91 15.04 18.28
CA GLU A 491 -15.31 16.27 18.82
C GLU A 491 -15.59 17.49 17.95
N SER A 492 -15.60 17.30 16.62
CA SER A 492 -15.92 18.36 15.66
C SER A 492 -17.43 18.64 15.51
N LYS A 493 -18.27 18.03 16.35
CA LYS A 493 -19.74 18.09 16.31
C LYS A 493 -20.26 17.72 14.92
N GLU A 494 -20.07 16.45 14.57
CA GLU A 494 -20.48 15.87 13.28
C GLU A 494 -19.84 16.60 12.08
N GLY A 495 -18.57 16.98 12.23
CA GLY A 495 -17.81 17.73 11.23
C GLY A 495 -18.12 19.23 11.17
N SER A 496 -19.10 19.76 11.91
CA SER A 496 -19.54 21.16 11.76
C SER A 496 -18.51 22.22 12.15
N THR A 497 -17.45 21.88 12.90
CA THR A 497 -16.32 22.77 13.19
C THR A 497 -15.10 22.58 12.27
N LEU A 498 -15.12 21.60 11.37
CA LEU A 498 -14.02 21.36 10.43
C LEU A 498 -14.07 22.33 9.25
N PRO A 499 -12.91 22.73 8.69
CA PRO A 499 -12.88 23.45 7.42
C PRO A 499 -13.44 22.60 6.29
N VAL A 500 -13.85 23.26 5.19
CA VAL A 500 -14.57 22.62 4.07
C VAL A 500 -13.79 22.81 2.78
N TRP A 501 -13.42 21.73 2.11
CA TRP A 501 -12.90 21.75 0.75
C TRP A 501 -13.98 21.29 -0.23
N ARG A 502 -14.31 22.11 -1.24
CA ARG A 502 -15.33 21.79 -2.26
C ARG A 502 -14.68 21.50 -3.60
N GLY A 503 -15.03 20.36 -4.20
CA GLY A 503 -14.58 19.98 -5.53
C GLY A 503 -13.36 19.06 -5.53
N GLU A 504 -12.51 19.20 -6.55
CA GLU A 504 -11.36 18.33 -6.80
C GLU A 504 -10.25 18.56 -5.77
N LEU A 505 -9.60 17.48 -5.33
CA LEU A 505 -8.31 17.58 -4.63
C LEU A 505 -7.20 17.50 -5.69
N TYR A 506 -6.92 18.65 -6.30
CA TYR A 506 -5.96 18.78 -7.38
C TYR A 506 -4.52 18.64 -6.85
N LEU A 507 -3.80 17.63 -7.35
CA LEU A 507 -2.37 17.47 -7.09
C LEU A 507 -1.57 18.35 -8.06
N GLU A 508 -0.78 19.27 -7.51
CA GLU A 508 0.03 20.21 -8.30
C GLU A 508 1.35 19.59 -8.81
N PHE A 509 1.43 18.27 -8.83
CA PHE A 509 2.61 17.47 -9.19
C PHE A 509 2.24 16.36 -10.19
N HIS A 510 3.21 15.55 -10.62
CA HIS A 510 3.02 14.37 -11.50
C HIS A 510 2.24 14.53 -12.83
N ARG A 511 1.83 15.74 -13.26
CA ARG A 511 0.95 16.01 -14.43
C ARG A 511 1.28 15.29 -15.76
N GLY A 512 2.52 14.84 -15.98
CA GLY A 512 2.90 14.04 -17.16
C GLY A 512 2.25 12.65 -17.21
N THR A 513 1.73 12.15 -16.08
CA THR A 513 1.02 10.88 -16.00
C THR A 513 -0.28 10.86 -16.81
N TYR A 514 -0.87 12.01 -17.12
CA TYR A 514 -2.07 12.08 -17.97
C TYR A 514 -1.78 11.71 -19.44
N THR A 515 -0.52 11.77 -19.89
CA THR A 515 -0.11 11.50 -21.28
C THR A 515 0.84 10.33 -21.45
N SER A 516 1.59 9.95 -20.40
CA SER A 516 2.47 8.76 -20.40
C SER A 516 1.70 7.47 -20.76
N HIS A 517 2.34 6.51 -21.44
CA HIS A 517 1.75 5.21 -21.79
C HIS A 517 0.33 5.26 -22.38
N GLY A 518 0.17 5.95 -23.52
CA GLY A 518 -1.12 6.07 -24.22
C GLY A 518 -1.77 4.74 -24.66
N SER A 519 -0.99 3.66 -24.84
CA SER A 519 -1.53 2.31 -25.12
C SER A 519 -2.34 1.76 -23.94
N ILE A 520 -1.83 1.88 -22.73
CA ILE A 520 -2.46 1.47 -21.46
C ILE A 520 -3.76 2.24 -21.22
N LYS A 521 -3.72 3.57 -21.36
CA LYS A 521 -4.90 4.44 -21.22
C LYS A 521 -6.00 4.11 -22.25
N LYS A 522 -5.60 3.81 -23.50
CA LYS A 522 -6.51 3.33 -24.56
C LYS A 522 -7.06 1.94 -24.26
N GLY A 523 -6.23 1.04 -23.74
CA GLY A 523 -6.60 -0.30 -23.27
C GLY A 523 -7.70 -0.21 -22.22
N ASN A 524 -7.45 0.53 -21.15
CA ASN A 524 -8.42 0.82 -20.09
C ASN A 524 -9.75 1.32 -20.67
N ARG A 525 -9.74 2.44 -21.39
CA ARG A 525 -10.99 3.07 -21.89
C ARG A 525 -11.75 2.16 -22.85
N LYS A 526 -11.08 1.30 -23.61
CA LYS A 526 -11.74 0.31 -24.48
C LYS A 526 -12.32 -0.85 -23.69
N SER A 527 -11.61 -1.38 -22.70
CA SER A 527 -12.12 -2.44 -21.83
C SER A 527 -13.31 -1.98 -20.98
N GLU A 528 -13.30 -0.74 -20.46
CA GLU A 528 -14.44 -0.15 -19.74
C GLU A 528 -15.72 -0.11 -20.60
N ILE A 529 -15.61 0.37 -21.84
CA ILE A 529 -16.74 0.42 -22.79
C ILE A 529 -17.20 -1.01 -23.12
N SER A 530 -16.28 -1.92 -23.47
CA SER A 530 -16.62 -3.29 -23.81
C SER A 530 -17.28 -4.05 -22.66
N LEU A 531 -16.86 -3.83 -21.40
CA LEU A 531 -17.50 -4.45 -20.24
C LEU A 531 -18.90 -3.88 -19.99
N GLN A 532 -19.11 -2.57 -20.14
CA GLN A 532 -20.43 -1.97 -20.05
C GLN A 532 -21.38 -2.51 -21.14
N ASP A 533 -20.89 -2.68 -22.38
CA ASP A 533 -21.64 -3.29 -23.48
C ASP A 533 -21.96 -4.75 -23.20
N VAL A 534 -20.98 -5.54 -22.71
CA VAL A 534 -21.14 -6.95 -22.32
C VAL A 534 -22.21 -7.10 -21.25
N GLU A 535 -22.12 -6.37 -20.12
CA GLU A 535 -23.08 -6.52 -19.03
C GLU A 535 -24.49 -6.14 -19.45
N ARG A 536 -24.64 -5.05 -20.23
CA ARG A 536 -25.93 -4.62 -20.77
C ARG A 536 -26.52 -5.69 -21.70
N LEU A 537 -25.74 -6.20 -22.65
CA LEU A 537 -26.24 -7.13 -23.67
C LEU A 537 -26.42 -8.55 -23.12
N ALA A 538 -25.55 -9.04 -22.24
CA ALA A 538 -25.71 -10.31 -21.55
C ALA A 538 -26.94 -10.29 -20.61
N SER A 539 -27.19 -9.18 -19.91
CA SER A 539 -28.41 -9.02 -19.11
C SER A 539 -29.67 -9.07 -19.98
N LEU A 540 -29.67 -8.37 -21.12
CA LEU A 540 -30.78 -8.42 -22.07
C LEU A 540 -30.95 -9.81 -22.70
N ALA A 541 -29.87 -10.50 -23.07
CA ALA A 541 -29.92 -11.86 -23.58
C ALA A 541 -30.51 -12.84 -22.55
N THR A 542 -30.18 -12.66 -21.26
CA THR A 542 -30.76 -13.45 -20.16
C THR A 542 -32.26 -13.22 -20.02
N LEU A 543 -32.72 -11.97 -20.11
CA LEU A 543 -34.12 -11.58 -19.91
C LEU A 543 -35.03 -11.85 -21.13
N PHE A 544 -34.50 -11.71 -22.35
CA PHE A 544 -35.26 -11.73 -23.61
C PHE A 544 -34.94 -12.92 -24.52
N GLN A 545 -34.28 -13.96 -24.00
CA GLN A 545 -33.98 -15.17 -24.76
C GLN A 545 -35.23 -15.85 -25.38
N PRO A 546 -35.18 -16.32 -26.63
CA PRO A 546 -36.28 -17.06 -27.24
C PRO A 546 -36.62 -18.36 -26.50
N LYS A 547 -37.90 -18.74 -26.48
CA LYS A 547 -38.36 -20.02 -25.92
C LYS A 547 -37.61 -21.18 -26.56
N GLY A 548 -37.01 -22.04 -25.72
CA GLY A 548 -36.21 -23.19 -26.15
C GLY A 548 -34.69 -22.94 -26.23
N ARG A 549 -34.22 -21.73 -25.95
CA ARG A 549 -32.82 -21.47 -25.60
C ARG A 549 -32.64 -21.35 -24.08
N SER A 550 -31.39 -21.50 -23.65
CA SER A 550 -30.94 -21.38 -22.26
C SER A 550 -29.63 -20.59 -22.20
N TYR A 551 -29.72 -19.29 -22.39
CA TYR A 551 -28.62 -18.35 -22.11
C TYR A 551 -28.50 -18.13 -20.60
N VAL A 552 -27.27 -18.12 -20.10
CA VAL A 552 -26.92 -17.88 -18.69
C VAL A 552 -25.94 -16.72 -18.65
N TYR A 553 -26.22 -15.72 -17.81
CA TYR A 553 -25.28 -14.64 -17.55
C TYR A 553 -23.99 -15.21 -16.96
N LEU A 554 -22.89 -15.17 -17.72
CA LEU A 554 -21.59 -15.76 -17.35
C LEU A 554 -20.85 -14.90 -16.33
N LYS A 555 -21.43 -14.78 -15.12
CA LYS A 555 -20.95 -13.91 -14.04
C LYS A 555 -19.46 -14.10 -13.74
N ALA A 556 -18.98 -15.34 -13.63
CA ALA A 556 -17.59 -15.61 -13.28
C ALA A 556 -16.59 -15.04 -14.32
N THR A 557 -16.90 -15.15 -15.62
CA THR A 557 -16.06 -14.61 -16.71
C THR A 557 -16.11 -13.08 -16.74
N ILE A 558 -17.28 -12.49 -16.49
CA ILE A 558 -17.45 -11.03 -16.40
C ILE A 558 -16.73 -10.47 -15.17
N ASP A 559 -16.79 -11.16 -14.03
CA ASP A 559 -16.06 -10.81 -12.81
C ASP A 559 -14.54 -10.85 -13.05
N ASP A 560 -14.00 -11.93 -13.64
CA ASP A 560 -12.57 -12.04 -14.01
C ASP A 560 -12.13 -10.89 -14.93
N CYS A 561 -12.93 -10.54 -15.93
CA CYS A 561 -12.61 -9.42 -16.81
C CYS A 561 -12.63 -8.07 -16.08
N TRP A 562 -13.56 -7.84 -15.15
CA TRP A 562 -13.56 -6.65 -14.31
C TRP A 562 -12.35 -6.60 -13.38
N GLU A 563 -12.04 -7.68 -12.66
CA GLU A 563 -10.88 -7.74 -11.77
C GLU A 563 -9.58 -7.41 -12.52
N LYS A 564 -9.39 -7.95 -13.74
CA LYS A 564 -8.23 -7.63 -14.60
C LYS A 564 -8.16 -6.15 -15.00
N VAL A 565 -9.29 -5.53 -15.32
CA VAL A 565 -9.35 -4.08 -15.61
C VAL A 565 -9.05 -3.27 -14.35
N LEU A 566 -9.70 -3.59 -13.23
CA LEU A 566 -9.53 -2.90 -11.95
C LEU A 566 -8.08 -2.99 -11.44
N LEU A 567 -7.43 -4.14 -11.60
CA LEU A 567 -6.01 -4.36 -11.31
C LEU A 567 -5.12 -3.40 -12.11
N ASN A 568 -5.33 -3.30 -13.43
CA ASN A 568 -4.59 -2.38 -14.29
C ASN A 568 -4.88 -0.88 -14.03
N GLN A 569 -5.86 -0.55 -13.17
CA GLN A 569 -6.15 0.82 -12.73
C GLN A 569 -5.39 1.26 -11.48
N PHE A 570 -4.49 0.42 -10.94
CA PHE A 570 -3.57 0.81 -9.88
C PHE A 570 -2.83 2.11 -10.22
N HIS A 571 -2.56 2.94 -9.20
CA HIS A 571 -2.09 4.32 -9.37
C HIS A 571 -0.67 4.48 -9.96
N ASP A 572 0.10 3.41 -10.17
CA ASP A 572 1.31 3.46 -11.03
C ASP A 572 1.11 2.90 -12.44
N VAL A 573 0.17 1.96 -12.60
CA VAL A 573 -0.03 1.24 -13.86
C VAL A 573 -0.76 2.10 -14.87
N LEU A 574 -1.96 2.60 -14.53
CA LEU A 574 -2.75 3.43 -15.44
C LEU A 574 -2.12 4.81 -15.67
N PRO A 575 -1.54 5.48 -14.66
CA PRO A 575 -0.75 6.71 -14.80
C PRO A 575 0.50 6.56 -15.68
N GLY A 576 1.08 5.36 -15.76
CA GLY A 576 2.23 5.11 -16.62
C GLY A 576 3.54 5.56 -15.98
N SER A 577 3.75 5.19 -14.70
CA SER A 577 4.94 5.44 -13.88
C SER A 577 5.69 4.16 -13.46
N ALA A 578 5.22 2.98 -13.87
CA ALA A 578 5.86 1.68 -13.68
C ALA A 578 6.94 1.31 -14.72
N ILE A 579 7.68 0.22 -14.49
CA ILE A 579 8.70 -0.32 -15.43
C ILE A 579 8.10 -1.06 -16.63
N GLY A 580 8.88 -1.18 -17.71
CA GLY A 580 8.47 -1.83 -18.97
C GLY A 580 7.82 -3.22 -18.85
N MET A 581 8.26 -4.05 -17.88
CA MET A 581 7.68 -5.37 -17.63
C MET A 581 6.20 -5.28 -17.21
N VAL A 582 5.82 -4.27 -16.43
CA VAL A 582 4.45 -4.08 -15.93
C VAL A 582 3.50 -3.77 -17.09
N TYR A 583 3.95 -3.04 -18.11
CA TYR A 583 3.12 -2.76 -19.28
C TYR A 583 2.96 -3.96 -20.20
N ASN A 584 3.96 -4.85 -20.29
CA ASN A 584 3.79 -6.11 -21.01
C ASN A 584 2.69 -6.96 -20.34
N ASP A 585 2.72 -7.09 -19.02
CA ASP A 585 1.67 -7.78 -18.24
C ASP A 585 0.30 -7.09 -18.45
N ALA A 586 0.23 -5.76 -18.32
CA ALA A 586 -1.01 -5.01 -18.47
C ALA A 586 -1.61 -5.08 -19.87
N GLU A 587 -0.80 -4.99 -20.93
CA GLU A 587 -1.25 -5.15 -22.33
C GLU A 587 -1.71 -6.58 -22.63
N GLN A 588 -1.09 -7.60 -22.04
CA GLN A 588 -1.60 -8.97 -22.10
C GLN A 588 -2.98 -9.08 -21.46
N LEU A 589 -3.16 -8.58 -20.23
CA LEU A 589 -4.45 -8.61 -19.53
C LEU A 589 -5.55 -7.88 -20.31
N TYR A 590 -5.27 -6.71 -20.89
CA TYR A 590 -6.23 -6.02 -21.78
C TYR A 590 -6.54 -6.81 -23.05
N SER A 591 -5.58 -7.60 -23.57
CA SER A 591 -5.81 -8.45 -24.74
C SER A 591 -6.72 -9.64 -24.41
N GLU A 592 -6.56 -10.25 -23.23
CA GLU A 592 -7.45 -11.28 -22.69
C GLU A 592 -8.87 -10.73 -22.49
N VAL A 593 -9.01 -9.64 -21.72
CA VAL A 593 -10.31 -8.97 -21.49
C VAL A 593 -11.03 -8.66 -22.81
N ARG A 594 -10.32 -8.13 -23.81
CA ARG A 594 -10.88 -7.85 -25.14
C ARG A 594 -11.39 -9.12 -25.84
N LYS A 595 -10.63 -10.22 -25.80
CA LYS A 595 -10.99 -11.50 -26.42
C LYS A 595 -12.24 -12.07 -25.75
N ASP A 596 -12.27 -12.07 -24.41
CA ASP A 596 -13.35 -12.68 -23.64
C ASP A 596 -14.61 -11.81 -23.71
N CYS A 597 -14.49 -10.48 -23.69
CA CYS A 597 -15.61 -9.57 -23.99
C CYS A 597 -16.18 -9.77 -25.40
N GLN A 598 -15.34 -9.98 -26.43
CA GLN A 598 -15.83 -10.27 -27.78
C GLN A 598 -16.62 -11.58 -27.81
N ALA A 599 -16.13 -12.64 -27.16
CA ALA A 599 -16.85 -13.91 -27.07
C ALA A 599 -18.21 -13.75 -26.38
N LEU A 600 -18.25 -13.06 -25.23
CA LEU A 600 -19.48 -12.77 -24.49
C LEU A 600 -20.49 -11.94 -25.30
N LEU A 601 -20.02 -10.97 -26.10
CA LEU A 601 -20.86 -10.19 -27.01
C LEU A 601 -21.43 -11.04 -28.15
N GLU A 602 -20.61 -11.87 -28.80
CA GLU A 602 -21.08 -12.77 -29.88
C GLU A 602 -22.09 -13.81 -29.36
N GLU A 603 -21.92 -14.33 -28.13
CA GLU A 603 -22.93 -15.19 -27.50
C GLU A 603 -24.25 -14.43 -27.23
N ALA A 604 -24.17 -13.21 -26.69
CA ALA A 604 -25.35 -12.37 -26.44
C ALA A 604 -26.07 -11.97 -27.75
N PHE A 605 -25.33 -11.60 -28.80
CA PHE A 605 -25.88 -11.33 -30.13
C PHE A 605 -26.47 -12.59 -30.78
N GLY A 606 -25.83 -13.75 -30.61
CA GLY A 606 -26.37 -15.03 -31.07
C GLY A 606 -27.77 -15.31 -30.54
N VAL A 607 -28.10 -14.85 -29.33
CA VAL A 607 -29.43 -14.91 -28.70
C VAL A 607 -30.33 -13.78 -29.19
N LEU A 608 -29.92 -12.52 -29.00
CA LEU A 608 -30.73 -11.31 -29.23
C LEU A 608 -31.01 -11.04 -30.72
N LEU A 609 -30.06 -11.38 -31.58
CA LEU A 609 -30.07 -11.19 -33.03
C LEU A 609 -29.93 -12.55 -33.73
N SER A 610 -30.80 -13.49 -33.35
CA SER A 610 -30.80 -14.86 -33.90
C SER A 610 -30.83 -14.87 -35.43
N GLY A 611 -29.79 -15.46 -36.05
CA GLY A 611 -29.62 -15.51 -37.51
C GLY A 611 -28.75 -14.39 -38.10
N SER A 612 -28.26 -13.44 -37.29
CA SER A 612 -27.23 -12.47 -37.70
C SER A 612 -25.84 -13.10 -37.75
N VAL A 613 -24.93 -12.47 -38.49
CA VAL A 613 -23.50 -12.81 -38.59
C VAL A 613 -22.65 -11.54 -38.48
N SER A 614 -21.50 -11.66 -37.83
CA SER A 614 -20.57 -10.55 -37.60
C SER A 614 -19.84 -10.15 -38.90
N LEU A 615 -19.95 -8.87 -39.29
CA LEU A 615 -19.28 -8.33 -40.50
C LEU A 615 -17.77 -8.12 -40.36
N LEU A 616 -17.20 -8.49 -39.20
CA LEU A 616 -15.76 -8.46 -38.94
C LEU A 616 -15.06 -9.78 -39.34
N GLY A 617 -15.82 -10.82 -39.70
CA GLY A 617 -15.32 -12.08 -40.26
C GLY A 617 -15.59 -12.23 -41.76
N ASP A 618 -15.34 -13.42 -42.30
CA ASP A 618 -15.70 -13.76 -43.68
C ASP A 618 -17.23 -13.78 -43.83
N VAL A 619 -17.76 -12.88 -44.66
CA VAL A 619 -19.21 -12.76 -44.93
C VAL A 619 -19.66 -14.00 -45.75
N PRO A 620 -20.45 -14.94 -45.20
CA PRO A 620 -20.60 -16.27 -45.83
C PRO A 620 -21.60 -16.35 -47.01
N SER A 621 -22.22 -15.24 -47.41
CA SER A 621 -23.49 -15.25 -48.15
C SER A 621 -23.34 -14.87 -49.62
N SER A 622 -24.08 -15.56 -50.49
CA SER A 622 -24.41 -15.11 -51.85
C SER A 622 -25.81 -14.49 -51.95
N GLN A 623 -26.55 -14.42 -50.83
CA GLN A 623 -27.91 -13.87 -50.73
C GLN A 623 -27.93 -12.48 -50.08
N PRO A 624 -28.91 -11.63 -50.44
CA PRO A 624 -29.09 -10.31 -49.84
C PRO A 624 -29.28 -10.35 -48.31
N PHE A 625 -28.65 -9.41 -47.60
CA PHE A 625 -28.84 -9.24 -46.15
C PHE A 625 -29.11 -7.79 -45.74
N ASP A 626 -29.75 -7.62 -44.58
CA ASP A 626 -29.94 -6.34 -43.92
C ASP A 626 -28.73 -5.97 -43.06
N LEU A 627 -28.30 -4.70 -43.13
CA LEU A 627 -27.29 -4.16 -42.23
C LEU A 627 -27.93 -3.62 -40.95
N VAL A 628 -27.45 -4.10 -39.80
CA VAL A 628 -27.83 -3.59 -38.48
C VAL A 628 -26.59 -3.33 -37.62
N ALA A 629 -26.69 -2.38 -36.70
CA ALA A 629 -25.77 -2.22 -35.59
C ALA A 629 -26.53 -2.04 -34.27
N VAL A 630 -25.86 -2.27 -33.14
CA VAL A 630 -26.47 -2.15 -31.81
C VAL A 630 -26.01 -0.87 -31.14
N ASN A 631 -26.96 0.00 -30.81
CA ASN A 631 -26.77 1.21 -30.03
C ASN A 631 -26.91 0.89 -28.54
N THR A 632 -25.78 0.84 -27.82
CA THR A 632 -25.73 0.62 -26.36
C THR A 632 -25.81 1.92 -25.55
N MET A 633 -26.01 3.08 -26.19
CA MET A 633 -26.28 4.35 -25.52
C MET A 633 -27.76 4.46 -25.09
N PRO A 634 -28.11 5.30 -24.09
CA PRO A 634 -29.50 5.53 -23.66
C PRO A 634 -30.25 6.57 -24.52
N PHE A 635 -29.68 7.01 -25.64
CA PHE A 635 -30.24 8.04 -26.52
C PHE A 635 -30.15 7.65 -28.00
N PRO A 636 -31.04 8.17 -28.87
CA PRO A 636 -30.96 7.97 -30.32
C PRO A 636 -29.60 8.40 -30.88
N ARG A 637 -29.02 7.58 -31.75
CA ARG A 637 -27.69 7.80 -32.32
C ARG A 637 -27.74 7.59 -33.83
N ARG A 638 -27.14 8.53 -34.56
CA ARG A 638 -26.88 8.43 -35.99
C ARG A 638 -25.37 8.54 -36.21
N ASP A 639 -24.77 7.55 -36.85
CA ASP A 639 -23.31 7.44 -36.93
C ASP A 639 -22.84 6.79 -38.24
N VAL A 640 -21.62 7.12 -38.65
CA VAL A 640 -20.99 6.62 -39.88
C VAL A 640 -20.19 5.36 -39.55
N ILE A 641 -20.66 4.22 -40.03
CA ILE A 641 -20.03 2.92 -39.80
C ILE A 641 -19.20 2.52 -41.02
N LYS A 642 -17.98 2.06 -40.75
CA LYS A 642 -17.05 1.52 -41.75
C LYS A 642 -17.30 0.03 -41.93
N ILE A 643 -17.62 -0.40 -43.14
CA ILE A 643 -17.89 -1.79 -43.52
C ILE A 643 -16.92 -2.23 -44.64
N PRO A 644 -16.64 -3.54 -44.82
CA PRO A 644 -15.86 -4.04 -45.96
C PRO A 644 -16.66 -3.89 -47.27
N VAL A 645 -15.98 -3.64 -48.38
CA VAL A 645 -16.66 -3.44 -49.70
C VAL A 645 -17.39 -4.70 -50.20
N SER A 646 -16.93 -5.89 -49.81
CA SER A 646 -17.65 -7.15 -50.07
C SER A 646 -19.06 -7.17 -49.48
N ALA A 647 -19.31 -6.48 -48.37
CA ALA A 647 -20.65 -6.37 -47.79
C ALA A 647 -21.57 -5.43 -48.57
N VAL A 648 -21.04 -4.52 -49.40
CA VAL A 648 -21.82 -3.53 -50.15
C VAL A 648 -22.55 -4.17 -51.33
N SER A 649 -21.89 -5.07 -52.06
CA SER A 649 -22.47 -5.73 -53.25
C SER A 649 -23.52 -6.80 -52.92
N GLN A 650 -23.69 -7.13 -51.63
CA GLN A 650 -24.54 -8.21 -51.12
C GLN A 650 -25.60 -7.74 -50.11
N SER A 651 -25.67 -6.44 -49.79
CA SER A 651 -26.68 -5.91 -48.87
C SER A 651 -27.75 -5.11 -49.62
N LEU A 652 -28.92 -4.97 -49.00
CA LEU A 652 -30.08 -4.26 -49.58
C LEU A 652 -29.93 -2.72 -49.54
N ILE A 653 -28.74 -2.18 -49.86
CA ILE A 653 -28.41 -0.76 -49.79
C ILE A 653 -29.12 0.03 -50.92
N PRO A 654 -30.02 0.99 -50.62
CA PRO A 654 -30.70 1.79 -51.64
C PRO A 654 -30.13 3.21 -51.85
N GLN A 655 -29.07 3.59 -51.12
CA GLN A 655 -28.69 5.00 -50.87
C GLN A 655 -27.15 5.19 -50.84
N PRO A 656 -26.61 6.43 -50.94
CA PRO A 656 -25.20 6.69 -51.19
C PRO A 656 -24.24 6.07 -50.16
N VAL A 657 -23.26 5.31 -50.68
CA VAL A 657 -22.13 4.76 -49.91
C VAL A 657 -20.89 5.56 -50.28
N GLN A 658 -20.19 6.10 -49.29
CA GLN A 658 -18.86 6.68 -49.56
C GLN A 658 -17.80 5.57 -49.52
N MET A 659 -17.04 5.42 -50.59
CA MET A 659 -15.93 4.46 -50.67
C MET A 659 -14.66 5.07 -50.05
N SER A 660 -13.84 4.24 -49.40
CA SER A 660 -12.48 4.64 -49.01
C SER A 660 -11.57 4.77 -50.24
N ALA A 661 -10.58 5.67 -50.16
CA ALA A 661 -9.66 5.92 -51.28
C ALA A 661 -8.82 4.69 -51.68
N ASP A 662 -8.64 3.71 -50.79
CA ASP A 662 -7.97 2.43 -51.08
C ASP A 662 -8.90 1.36 -51.68
N GLY A 663 -10.20 1.66 -51.86
CA GLY A 663 -11.21 0.76 -52.41
C GLY A 663 -11.55 -0.46 -51.53
N LYS A 664 -11.03 -0.54 -50.30
CA LYS A 664 -11.24 -1.72 -49.41
C LYS A 664 -12.46 -1.60 -48.52
N HIS A 665 -12.91 -0.39 -48.23
CA HIS A 665 -13.96 -0.12 -47.27
C HIS A 665 -15.02 0.83 -47.84
N ALA A 666 -16.19 0.77 -47.23
CA ALA A 666 -17.33 1.62 -47.47
C ALA A 666 -17.78 2.25 -46.15
N TYR A 667 -18.35 3.45 -46.25
CA TYR A 667 -18.92 4.19 -45.14
C TYR A 667 -20.42 4.35 -45.37
N VAL A 668 -21.20 3.93 -44.37
CA VAL A 668 -22.66 3.90 -44.39
C VAL A 668 -23.22 4.56 -43.13
N LEU A 669 -24.37 5.21 -43.24
CA LEU A 669 -25.01 5.90 -42.13
C LEU A 669 -26.03 4.97 -41.48
N LEU A 670 -25.83 4.64 -40.21
CA LEU A 670 -26.78 3.90 -39.41
C LEU A 670 -27.46 4.84 -38.40
N GLN A 671 -28.76 4.68 -38.20
CA GLN A 671 -29.55 5.45 -37.24
C GLN A 671 -30.39 4.52 -36.37
N ALA A 672 -30.26 4.66 -35.05
CA ALA A 672 -31.19 4.16 -34.06
C ALA A 672 -32.12 5.32 -33.63
N GLN A 673 -33.43 5.09 -33.66
CA GLN A 673 -34.41 6.08 -33.19
C GLN A 673 -34.52 6.11 -31.67
N GLU A 674 -35.34 7.02 -31.16
CA GLU A 674 -35.63 7.10 -29.73
C GLU A 674 -36.30 5.78 -29.25
N ASN A 675 -35.84 5.26 -28.12
CA ASN A 675 -36.20 3.95 -27.58
C ASN A 675 -35.86 2.72 -28.45
N GLU A 676 -35.08 2.87 -29.54
CA GLU A 676 -34.57 1.74 -30.32
C GLU A 676 -33.10 1.46 -30.02
N MET A 677 -32.77 0.18 -29.76
CA MET A 677 -31.37 -0.28 -29.69
C MET A 677 -30.80 -0.70 -31.05
N ILE A 678 -31.63 -0.96 -32.07
CA ILE A 678 -31.16 -1.45 -33.37
C ILE A 678 -31.05 -0.28 -34.34
N ALA A 679 -29.82 0.11 -34.65
CA ALA A 679 -29.54 1.09 -35.69
C ALA A 679 -29.66 0.42 -37.07
N ARG A 680 -30.43 1.05 -37.97
CA ARG A 680 -30.68 0.59 -39.34
C ARG A 680 -30.12 1.58 -40.36
N LEU A 681 -29.94 1.12 -41.59
CA LEU A 681 -29.48 1.96 -42.70
C LEU A 681 -30.40 3.17 -42.91
N THR A 682 -29.80 4.35 -43.01
CA THR A 682 -30.50 5.60 -43.32
C THR A 682 -29.77 6.35 -44.46
N VAL A 683 -30.39 7.42 -44.95
CA VAL A 683 -29.91 8.19 -46.11
C VAL A 683 -28.69 9.04 -45.73
N LEU A 684 -27.53 8.76 -46.33
CA LEU A 684 -26.51 9.79 -46.57
C LEU A 684 -27.02 10.71 -47.68
N SER A 685 -27.34 11.98 -47.39
CA SER A 685 -27.50 12.94 -48.48
C SER A 685 -26.13 13.21 -49.11
N ALA A 686 -26.11 13.48 -50.42
CA ALA A 686 -24.88 13.67 -51.18
C ALA A 686 -24.08 14.93 -50.80
N ASP A 687 -24.61 15.76 -49.89
CA ASP A 687 -24.07 17.07 -49.50
C ASP A 687 -23.09 16.99 -48.32
N TYR A 688 -22.89 15.81 -47.73
CA TYR A 688 -21.92 15.61 -46.65
C TYR A 688 -20.51 15.34 -47.20
N THR A 689 -19.75 16.42 -47.44
CA THR A 689 -18.28 16.32 -47.50
C THR A 689 -17.71 15.93 -46.13
N PRO A 690 -16.80 14.95 -46.04
CA PRO A 690 -16.04 14.73 -44.82
C PRO A 690 -15.23 15.97 -44.48
N ALA A 691 -15.25 16.39 -43.22
CA ALA A 691 -14.23 17.29 -42.71
C ALA A 691 -12.88 16.55 -42.76
N SER A 692 -11.90 17.16 -43.44
CA SER A 692 -10.55 16.64 -43.67
C SER A 692 -9.70 16.56 -42.42
#